data_AF-A0A1Y5K8M7-F1
#
_entry.id   AF-A0A1Y5K8M7-F1
#
_cell.length_a   1.000
_cell.length_b   1.000
_cell.length_c   1.000
_cell.angle_alpha   90.00
_cell.angle_beta   90.00
_cell.angle_gamma   90.00
#
_symmetry.space_group_name_H-M   'P 1'
#
loop_
_entity.id
_entity.type
_entity.pdbx_description
1 polymer ?
#
loop_
_entity_poly.entity_id
_entity_poly.type
_entity_poly.pdbx_seq_one_letter_code
_entity_poly.pdbx_strand_id
1 'polypeptide(L)'
;MLNFKNELEKRKFIFHPEQTLDWRVSKSLAELDCSLKSHIISDIKDLSLLIEEIHALDFQQELILTLVNEHLNTAKEEIENELFEHGFVRSYIDYHYYTYDKLYDNQKFTLGSFRFLGNTQDTQDSLIWLKENRDLHMDMLRESGARSDAHTYRYVWACNFIREGDTVIDCASGLGYGGYLLSKLSKAQRAYGLDICQDSVNYSNTIYGNSELSYQQYDLDLLDKLNTPRVDTITSFETIEHLRNYENFFKFCTTNLKPDGRLVLSVPYLWVDETGKDPNPFHFHEFDWNKFKTLIESYGFMIEKRFAQTAPGGFKLLDAARTCSEISPSQGEFETEWIIVVATPNLTNPMWAKINSDLSYENPQYSSNNLPSYIDFANGMDSPWLHRQVIQVGQRIEDKKLRSSYALELLNSDTSLQNKLLLNTIISYAEDEHTQKWLDDSLALLDEAEKAKPSGFTLRWIISLRFSLGSYFYSTGNFAEAEKQFCILEGYKIERFCSLLVTKTAQSSLYLALILLPRGLKEKSHCHLTLAKNKVLEASEAIYHELKNGRDNNAPFLWTELAEIIDLGDSINRCILALDGANIEKNKLTIANILNSRRFGLFDLSEKLKLLNSRVDSHLVDQVLRIIDINLIKKIKLIQPKKVAFWGISALSKHLESSLKEYIGDNYFFIDSNPDKHASSLTKTMMTPLEAYKEHPDLIIICSITSADTIKNQIPKNIKSLSISIRE
;
A
#
# COMPACT_ATOMS: atom_id res chain seq x y z
N MET A 1 18.03 22.48 2.34
CA MET A 1 16.93 23.24 3.01
C MET A 1 16.09 24.09 2.06
N LEU A 2 16.64 24.99 1.25
CA LEU A 2 15.83 25.80 0.31
C LEU A 2 15.15 24.96 -0.80
N ASN A 3 15.79 23.87 -1.24
CA ASN A 3 15.19 22.89 -2.15
C ASN A 3 14.16 21.96 -1.47
N PHE A 4 14.18 21.84 -0.14
CA PHE A 4 13.19 21.10 0.64
C PHE A 4 11.88 21.89 0.71
N LYS A 5 11.96 23.22 0.86
CA LYS A 5 10.81 24.12 0.75
C LYS A 5 10.15 24.09 -0.65
N ASN A 6 10.96 24.10 -1.71
CA ASN A 6 10.48 24.04 -3.10
C ASN A 6 9.98 22.65 -3.56
N GLU A 7 10.47 21.53 -3.00
CA GLU A 7 9.91 20.20 -3.27
C GLU A 7 8.62 19.93 -2.48
N LEU A 8 8.50 20.48 -1.26
CA LEU A 8 7.25 20.47 -0.48
C LEU A 8 6.13 21.26 -1.18
N GLU A 9 6.46 22.37 -1.85
CA GLU A 9 5.48 23.14 -2.65
C GLU A 9 5.01 22.42 -3.94
N LYS A 10 5.81 21.47 -4.48
CA LYS A 10 5.49 20.75 -5.73
C LYS A 10 4.70 19.46 -5.50
N ARG A 11 4.81 18.84 -4.32
CA ARG A 11 4.08 17.62 -3.95
C ARG A 11 2.97 17.99 -2.97
N LYS A 12 1.83 18.41 -3.53
CA LYS A 12 0.63 18.87 -2.83
C LYS A 12 0.11 17.86 -1.77
N PHE A 13 0.66 17.89 -0.56
CA PHE A 13 -0.17 17.91 0.63
C PHE A 13 -0.39 19.39 0.96
N ILE A 14 -1.65 19.80 0.99
CA ILE A 14 -2.02 21.21 1.14
C ILE A 14 -1.54 21.73 2.50
N PHE A 15 -0.46 22.50 2.50
CA PHE A 15 -0.18 23.51 3.51
C PHE A 15 -0.12 24.85 2.79
N HIS A 16 -1.05 25.75 3.10
CA HIS A 16 -0.97 27.14 2.66
C HIS A 16 -0.06 27.91 3.61
N PRO A 17 1.09 28.44 3.15
CA PRO A 17 1.81 29.46 3.88
C PRO A 17 1.09 30.79 3.66
N GLU A 18 1.04 31.63 4.69
CA GLU A 18 0.35 32.93 4.72
C GLU A 18 -1.16 32.86 4.94
N GLN A 19 -1.53 32.50 6.16
CA GLN A 19 -2.57 33.14 6.99
C GLN A 19 -2.76 32.24 8.22
N THR A 20 -2.62 32.81 9.42
CA THR A 20 -3.09 32.29 10.72
C THR A 20 -3.90 30.98 10.62
N LEU A 21 -3.24 29.84 10.86
CA LEU A 21 -3.87 28.52 10.84
C LEU A 21 -4.42 28.23 12.24
N ASP A 22 -5.76 28.29 12.34
CA ASP A 22 -6.54 27.53 13.30
C ASP A 22 -6.17 26.04 13.16
N TRP A 23 -5.77 25.44 14.26
CA TRP A 23 -5.45 24.03 14.39
C TRP A 23 -6.74 23.21 14.39
N ARG A 24 -6.89 22.24 13.48
CA ARG A 24 -8.01 21.30 13.50
C ARG A 24 -7.59 19.99 14.16
N VAL A 25 -8.09 19.79 15.37
CA VAL A 25 -8.15 18.49 16.04
C VAL A 25 -9.22 17.63 15.35
N SER A 26 -8.91 16.38 15.03
CA SER A 26 -9.91 15.39 14.62
C SER A 26 -10.62 14.79 15.84
N LYS A 27 -11.90 15.17 16.04
CA LYS A 27 -12.96 14.51 16.85
C LYS A 27 -12.45 13.74 18.11
N SER A 28 -12.14 14.41 19.22
CA SER A 28 -13.07 14.43 20.38
C SER A 28 -12.95 15.67 21.27
N LEU A 29 -12.10 16.65 20.96
CA LEU A 29 -11.90 17.83 21.83
C LEU A 29 -12.97 18.93 21.72
N ALA A 30 -14.15 18.67 21.15
CA ALA A 30 -15.20 19.69 21.00
C ALA A 30 -15.83 20.16 22.33
N GLU A 31 -15.52 19.50 23.45
CA GLU A 31 -15.96 19.88 24.80
C GLU A 31 -14.85 20.52 25.64
N LEU A 32 -13.62 20.60 25.11
CA LEU A 32 -12.49 21.21 25.78
C LEU A 32 -12.34 22.63 25.26
N ASP A 33 -12.70 23.60 26.11
CA ASP A 33 -12.30 25.01 26.02
C ASP A 33 -10.77 25.17 26.25
N CYS A 34 -9.98 24.24 25.70
CA CYS A 34 -8.53 24.21 25.75
C CYS A 34 -8.01 25.01 24.57
N SER A 35 -7.91 26.31 24.80
CA SER A 35 -6.99 27.17 24.08
C SER A 35 -5.53 26.74 24.31
N LEU A 36 -5.11 25.58 23.79
CA LEU A 36 -3.69 25.25 23.63
C LEU A 36 -3.13 26.12 22.49
N LYS A 37 -2.84 27.37 22.85
CA LYS A 37 -2.07 28.32 22.06
C LYS A 37 -0.69 27.72 21.80
N SER A 38 -0.02 28.13 20.74
CA SER A 38 1.40 27.85 20.57
C SER A 38 2.18 28.37 21.79
N HIS A 39 2.79 27.48 22.56
CA HIS A 39 3.70 27.84 23.65
C HIS A 39 5.12 27.96 23.10
N ILE A 40 5.80 29.07 23.40
CA ILE A 40 7.21 29.24 23.05
C ILE A 40 8.01 28.70 24.23
N ILE A 41 8.79 27.65 23.99
CA ILE A 41 9.70 27.05 24.95
C ILE A 41 11.10 27.59 24.65
N SER A 42 11.72 28.26 25.62
CA SER A 42 13.02 28.94 25.44
C SER A 42 14.19 28.06 25.88
N ASP A 43 13.97 27.20 26.87
CA ASP A 43 14.94 26.24 27.39
C ASP A 43 14.24 24.99 27.98
N ILE A 44 15.00 24.08 28.58
CA ILE A 44 14.47 22.84 29.15
C ILE A 44 13.60 23.08 30.40
N LYS A 45 13.80 24.18 31.13
CA LYS A 45 12.98 24.50 32.32
C LYS A 45 11.59 24.93 31.92
N ASP A 46 11.47 25.69 30.83
CA ASP A 46 10.17 26.04 30.24
C ASP A 46 9.41 24.78 29.82
N LEU A 47 10.12 23.74 29.32
CA LEU A 47 9.51 22.45 29.00
C LEU A 47 9.02 21.72 30.26
N SER A 48 9.82 21.66 31.32
CA SER A 48 9.41 21.04 32.59
C SER A 48 8.17 21.73 33.19
N LEU A 49 8.11 23.06 33.15
CA LEU A 49 6.93 23.82 33.61
C LEU A 49 5.68 23.49 32.80
N LEU A 50 5.80 23.39 31.46
CA LEU A 50 4.70 22.98 30.61
C LEU A 50 4.22 21.55 30.93
N ILE A 51 5.15 20.64 31.21
CA ILE A 51 4.83 19.27 31.62
C ILE A 51 4.05 19.27 32.93
N GLU A 52 4.48 20.04 33.94
CA GLU A 52 3.74 20.20 35.21
C GLU A 52 2.32 20.74 34.98
N GLU A 53 2.16 21.73 34.10
CA GLU A 53 0.86 22.25 33.70
C GLU A 53 -0.01 21.16 33.05
N ILE A 54 0.56 20.36 32.14
CA ILE A 54 -0.15 19.23 31.51
C ILE A 54 -0.63 18.22 32.56
N HIS A 55 0.21 17.89 33.55
CA HIS A 55 -0.21 16.98 34.62
C HIS A 55 -1.32 17.60 35.50
N ALA A 56 -1.29 18.91 35.75
CA ALA A 56 -2.31 19.59 36.56
C ALA A 56 -3.70 19.63 35.91
N LEU A 57 -3.79 19.44 34.59
CA LEU A 57 -5.04 19.50 33.82
C LEU A 57 -5.93 18.24 33.93
N ASP A 58 -5.51 17.22 34.68
CA ASP A 58 -6.28 15.98 34.96
C ASP A 58 -6.92 15.35 33.71
N PHE A 59 -6.13 15.20 32.64
CA PHE A 59 -6.60 14.59 31.40
C PHE A 59 -6.89 13.10 31.59
N GLN A 60 -8.10 12.69 31.18
CA GLN A 60 -8.56 11.30 31.14
C GLN A 60 -8.43 10.68 29.73
N GLN A 61 -7.93 11.44 28.76
CA GLN A 61 -7.76 11.00 27.37
C GLN A 61 -6.32 11.25 26.91
N GLU A 62 -5.91 10.54 25.86
CA GLU A 62 -4.60 10.72 25.24
C GLU A 62 -4.42 12.14 24.65
N LEU A 63 -3.28 12.75 24.95
CA LEU A 63 -2.80 14.00 24.38
C LEU A 63 -1.54 13.74 23.54
N ILE A 64 -1.47 14.38 22.36
CA ILE A 64 -0.27 14.37 21.52
C ILE A 64 0.39 15.74 21.61
N LEU A 65 1.61 15.77 22.14
CA LEU A 65 2.48 16.93 22.19
C LEU A 65 3.45 16.89 21.02
N THR A 66 3.34 17.82 20.08
CA THR A 66 4.31 17.99 19.00
C THR A 66 5.19 19.19 19.29
N LEU A 67 6.49 18.95 19.46
CA LEU A 67 7.50 19.98 19.69
C LEU A 67 8.21 20.29 18.37
N VAL A 68 8.23 21.56 18.00
CA VAL A 68 8.96 22.08 16.83
C VAL A 68 10.00 23.07 17.32
N ASN A 69 11.25 22.87 16.93
CA ASN A 69 12.35 23.70 17.36
C ASN A 69 12.96 24.51 16.21
N GLU A 70 12.89 25.84 16.32
CA GLU A 70 13.60 26.78 15.45
C GLU A 70 14.86 27.39 16.10
N HIS A 71 15.01 27.32 17.44
CA HIS A 71 15.97 28.15 18.20
C HIS A 71 16.68 27.49 19.40
N LEU A 72 16.15 26.41 19.98
CA LEU A 72 16.79 25.65 21.07
C LEU A 72 18.07 24.98 20.56
N ASN A 73 19.16 25.19 21.29
CA ASN A 73 20.45 24.54 21.04
C ASN A 73 20.63 23.28 21.92
N THR A 74 19.54 22.63 22.29
CA THR A 74 19.50 21.47 23.19
C THR A 74 19.62 20.17 22.40
N ALA A 75 20.32 19.18 22.97
CA ALA A 75 20.40 17.85 22.39
C ALA A 75 19.01 17.19 22.40
N LYS A 76 18.70 16.40 21.36
CA LYS A 76 17.43 15.66 21.28
C LYS A 76 17.24 14.76 22.49
N GLU A 77 18.29 14.05 22.89
CA GLU A 77 18.28 13.15 24.04
C GLU A 77 17.84 13.83 25.33
N GLU A 78 18.30 15.04 25.61
CA GLU A 78 17.91 15.78 26.83
C GLU A 78 16.40 16.06 26.86
N ILE A 79 15.82 16.47 25.72
CA ILE A 79 14.38 16.73 25.61
C ILE A 79 13.57 15.43 25.73
N GLU A 80 14.03 14.37 25.08
CA GLU A 80 13.37 13.07 25.14
C GLU A 80 13.36 12.51 26.56
N ASN A 81 14.50 12.55 27.24
CA ASN A 81 14.62 12.06 28.61
C ASN A 81 13.74 12.85 29.59
N GLU A 82 13.68 14.18 29.45
CA GLU A 82 12.79 15.02 30.26
C GLU A 82 11.33 14.61 30.11
N LEU A 83 10.88 14.35 28.88
CA LEU A 83 9.53 13.90 28.59
C LEU A 83 9.26 12.48 29.10
N PHE A 84 10.20 11.55 28.89
CA PHE A 84 10.06 10.15 29.30
C PHE A 84 9.98 9.99 30.81
N GLU A 85 10.78 10.77 31.57
CA GLU A 85 10.72 10.79 33.04
C GLU A 85 9.35 11.21 33.59
N HIS A 86 8.63 12.04 32.84
CA HIS A 86 7.29 12.53 33.14
C HIS A 86 6.18 11.74 32.43
N GLY A 87 6.48 10.52 31.98
CA GLY A 87 5.46 9.59 31.52
C GLY A 87 5.03 9.74 30.07
N PHE A 88 5.67 10.59 29.27
CA PHE A 88 5.44 10.65 27.84
C PHE A 88 6.08 9.47 27.09
N VAL A 89 5.51 9.11 25.94
CA VAL A 89 6.00 8.07 25.03
C VAL A 89 6.23 8.68 23.66
N ARG A 90 7.28 8.29 22.94
CA ARG A 90 7.47 8.71 21.54
C ARG A 90 6.27 8.27 20.70
N SER A 91 5.73 9.18 19.89
CA SER A 91 4.58 8.90 19.03
C SER A 91 4.99 8.13 17.78
N TYR A 92 4.09 7.30 17.24
CA TYR A 92 4.32 6.63 15.96
C TYR A 92 4.42 7.61 14.78
N ILE A 93 3.81 8.81 14.89
CA ILE A 93 3.72 9.83 13.82
C ILE A 93 5.10 10.18 13.26
N ASP A 94 6.06 10.26 14.17
CA ASP A 94 7.44 10.54 13.93
C ASP A 94 8.03 9.60 12.85
N TYR A 95 7.70 8.32 12.89
CA TYR A 95 8.25 7.31 11.98
C TYR A 95 7.76 7.42 10.52
N HIS A 96 6.77 8.26 10.22
CA HIS A 96 6.44 8.61 8.84
C HIS A 96 7.50 9.48 8.15
N TYR A 97 8.37 10.12 8.94
CA TYR A 97 9.36 11.10 8.47
C TYR A 97 10.80 10.75 8.86
N TYR A 98 10.98 9.86 9.83
CA TYR A 98 12.31 9.38 10.24
C TYR A 98 12.96 8.46 9.20
N THR A 99 14.23 8.72 8.91
CA THR A 99 15.10 7.81 8.14
C THR A 99 16.24 7.34 9.04
N TYR A 100 16.33 6.02 9.26
CA TYR A 100 17.23 5.40 10.24
C TYR A 100 18.71 5.76 10.06
N ASP A 101 19.17 5.83 8.81
CA ASP A 101 20.54 6.17 8.43
C ASP A 101 20.95 7.63 8.70
N LYS A 102 19.97 8.50 8.98
CA LYS A 102 20.19 9.93 9.27
C LYS A 102 20.05 10.29 10.74
N LEU A 103 19.88 9.29 11.62
CA LEU A 103 19.82 9.49 13.06
C LEU A 103 21.24 9.54 13.65
N TYR A 104 21.46 10.49 14.56
CA TYR A 104 22.72 10.66 15.29
C TYR A 104 22.41 10.94 16.76
N ASP A 105 23.21 10.41 17.69
CA ASP A 105 22.95 10.53 19.13
C ASP A 105 23.04 11.98 19.62
N ASN A 106 23.99 12.76 19.10
CA ASN A 106 24.17 14.18 19.43
C ASN A 106 23.40 15.13 18.51
N GLN A 107 22.31 14.67 17.89
CA GLN A 107 21.52 15.54 17.01
C GLN A 107 20.82 16.63 17.80
N LYS A 108 20.82 17.85 17.27
CA LYS A 108 19.97 18.92 17.80
C LYS A 108 18.51 18.54 17.60
N PHE A 109 17.69 18.79 18.61
CA PHE A 109 16.25 18.59 18.47
C PHE A 109 15.70 19.51 17.37
N THR A 110 14.84 19.00 16.50
CA THR A 110 14.22 19.77 15.41
C THR A 110 12.71 19.61 15.43
N LEU A 111 12.25 18.36 15.46
CA LEU A 111 10.86 17.98 15.52
C LEU A 111 10.74 16.66 16.28
N GLY A 112 9.71 16.54 17.11
CA GLY A 112 9.35 15.27 17.74
C GLY A 112 7.92 15.32 18.26
N SER A 113 7.24 14.18 18.21
CA SER A 113 5.87 14.03 18.68
C SER A 113 5.82 13.00 19.80
N PHE A 114 5.12 13.32 20.87
CA PHE A 114 5.06 12.54 22.09
C PHE A 114 3.61 12.37 22.54
N ARG A 115 3.29 11.19 23.06
CA ARG A 115 1.98 10.81 23.58
C ARG A 115 2.00 10.91 25.09
N PHE A 116 0.95 11.47 25.66
CA PHE A 116 0.65 11.45 27.08
C PHE A 116 -0.70 10.77 27.28
N LEU A 117 -0.74 9.66 28.01
CA LEU A 117 -1.93 8.80 28.08
C LEU A 117 -2.96 9.25 29.14
N GLY A 118 -2.74 10.40 29.76
CA GLY A 118 -3.54 10.90 30.88
C GLY A 118 -2.97 10.49 32.24
N ASN A 119 -3.58 11.01 33.31
CA ASN A 119 -3.20 10.75 34.70
C ASN A 119 -4.13 9.72 35.36
N THR A 120 -4.39 8.59 34.70
CA THR A 120 -5.19 7.52 35.31
C THR A 120 -4.34 6.73 36.30
N GLN A 121 -4.98 6.11 37.30
CA GLN A 121 -4.27 5.26 38.27
C GLN A 121 -3.46 4.16 37.56
N ASP A 122 -4.07 3.48 36.57
CA ASP A 122 -3.41 2.40 35.84
C ASP A 122 -2.14 2.87 35.09
N THR A 123 -2.17 4.07 34.50
CA THR A 123 -1.00 4.65 33.82
C THR A 123 0.11 5.06 34.80
N GLN A 124 -0.25 5.56 35.99
CA GLN A 124 0.70 5.90 37.04
C GLN A 124 1.36 4.65 37.62
N ASP A 125 0.56 3.62 37.91
CA ASP A 125 1.05 2.33 38.42
C ASP A 125 1.99 1.66 37.40
N SER A 126 1.65 1.72 36.12
CA SER A 126 2.50 1.22 35.02
C SER A 126 3.84 1.94 34.94
N LEU A 127 3.86 3.27 35.16
CA LEU A 127 5.10 4.05 35.18
C LEU A 127 5.97 3.74 36.40
N ILE A 128 5.38 3.59 37.58
CA ILE A 128 6.10 3.19 38.79
C ILE A 128 6.74 1.81 38.57
N TRP A 129 5.95 0.85 38.09
CA TRP A 129 6.44 -0.49 37.80
C TRP A 129 7.58 -0.48 36.77
N LEU A 130 7.47 0.33 35.70
CA LEU A 130 8.53 0.47 34.70
C LEU A 130 9.83 1.01 35.33
N LYS A 131 9.75 2.04 36.18
CA LYS A 131 10.93 2.60 36.86
C LYS A 131 11.61 1.60 37.79
N GLU A 132 10.82 0.78 38.50
CA GLU A 132 11.34 -0.27 39.40
C GLU A 132 11.98 -1.44 38.66
N ASN A 133 11.60 -1.68 37.40
CA ASN A 133 12.02 -2.85 36.62
C ASN A 133 12.89 -2.51 35.38
N ARG A 134 13.37 -1.27 35.28
CA ARG A 134 14.05 -0.75 34.08
C ARG A 134 15.28 -1.54 33.64
N ASP A 135 15.98 -2.19 34.57
CA ASP A 135 17.17 -2.99 34.27
C ASP A 135 16.87 -4.28 33.49
N LEU A 136 15.64 -4.81 33.60
CA LEU A 136 15.19 -6.05 32.96
C LEU A 136 14.17 -5.81 31.85
N HIS A 137 13.40 -4.73 31.94
CA HIS A 137 12.30 -4.40 31.05
C HIS A 137 12.43 -2.98 30.54
N MET A 138 12.56 -2.82 29.21
CA MET A 138 12.70 -1.52 28.56
C MET A 138 11.60 -1.32 27.51
N ASP A 139 10.96 -0.16 27.58
CA ASP A 139 10.04 0.32 26.55
C ASP A 139 10.83 1.22 25.60
N MET A 140 11.15 0.72 24.41
CA MET A 140 12.04 1.43 23.49
C MET A 140 11.44 2.73 22.92
N LEU A 141 10.15 3.00 23.12
CA LEU A 141 9.55 4.29 22.81
C LEU A 141 9.69 5.31 23.95
N ARG A 142 10.27 4.90 25.08
CA ARG A 142 10.62 5.74 26.24
C ARG A 142 12.13 5.78 26.50
N GLU A 143 12.92 5.40 25.50
CA GLU A 143 14.38 5.34 25.61
C GLU A 143 15.03 6.13 24.46
N SER A 144 16.03 6.94 24.78
CA SER A 144 16.83 7.68 23.81
C SER A 144 18.01 6.86 23.28
N GLY A 145 18.51 7.24 22.10
CA GLY A 145 19.79 6.77 21.58
C GLY A 145 19.73 5.63 20.55
N ALA A 146 20.92 5.26 20.06
CA ALA A 146 21.09 4.35 18.94
C ALA A 146 20.46 2.98 19.10
N ARG A 147 20.49 2.43 20.32
CA ARG A 147 19.93 1.11 20.60
C ARG A 147 18.40 1.12 20.49
N SER A 148 17.73 2.05 21.15
CA SER A 148 16.26 2.14 21.08
C SER A 148 15.78 2.46 19.66
N ASP A 149 16.50 3.33 18.94
CA ASP A 149 16.25 3.59 17.52
C ASP A 149 16.38 2.32 16.68
N ALA A 150 17.39 1.47 16.93
CA ALA A 150 17.58 0.22 16.20
C ALA A 150 16.44 -0.77 16.42
N HIS A 151 16.02 -0.97 17.68
CA HIS A 151 14.91 -1.86 18.02
C HIS A 151 13.58 -1.36 17.45
N THR A 152 13.25 -0.07 17.63
CA THR A 152 12.00 0.49 17.08
C THR A 152 11.98 0.47 15.55
N TYR A 153 13.13 0.71 14.90
CA TYR A 153 13.21 0.68 13.45
C TYR A 153 12.95 -0.72 12.86
N ARG A 154 13.29 -1.83 13.55
CA ARG A 154 12.96 -3.18 13.06
C ARG A 154 11.44 -3.35 12.84
N TYR A 155 10.64 -2.87 13.80
CA TYR A 155 9.18 -2.89 13.70
C TYR A 155 8.66 -1.96 12.60
N VAL A 156 9.19 -0.74 12.49
CA VAL A 156 8.83 0.21 11.42
C VAL A 156 9.15 -0.37 10.05
N TRP A 157 10.32 -0.99 9.92
CA TRP A 157 10.73 -1.67 8.69
C TRP A 157 9.83 -2.87 8.37
N ALA A 158 9.47 -3.66 9.39
CA ALA A 158 8.59 -4.82 9.23
C ALA A 158 7.18 -4.46 8.75
N CYS A 159 6.70 -3.24 9.05
CA CYS A 159 5.43 -2.73 8.54
C CYS A 159 5.33 -2.75 7.00
N ASN A 160 6.46 -2.67 6.29
CA ASN A 160 6.49 -2.75 4.82
C ASN A 160 6.15 -4.15 4.28
N PHE A 161 6.14 -5.18 5.13
CA PHE A 161 5.87 -6.57 4.75
C PHE A 161 4.50 -7.07 5.22
N ILE A 162 3.83 -6.32 6.09
CA ILE A 162 2.47 -6.59 6.54
C ILE A 162 1.50 -6.08 5.46
N ARG A 163 0.63 -6.96 4.98
CA ARG A 163 -0.27 -6.68 3.86
C ARG A 163 -1.62 -6.16 4.38
N GLU A 164 -2.39 -5.62 3.45
CA GLU A 164 -3.75 -5.13 3.73
C GLU A 164 -4.62 -6.21 4.34
N GLY A 165 -5.20 -5.93 5.51
CA GLY A 165 -6.10 -6.84 6.21
C GLY A 165 -5.41 -7.92 7.03
N ASP A 166 -4.07 -7.97 7.05
CA ASP A 166 -3.34 -9.01 7.77
C ASP A 166 -3.65 -8.98 9.28
N THR A 167 -3.84 -10.16 9.86
CA THR A 167 -3.74 -10.36 11.31
C THR A 167 -2.30 -10.69 11.69
N VAL A 168 -1.76 -10.02 12.71
CA VAL A 168 -0.33 -10.08 13.07
C VAL A 168 -0.16 -10.61 14.49
N ILE A 169 0.85 -11.45 14.72
CA ILE A 169 1.34 -11.80 16.06
C ILE A 169 2.76 -11.28 16.22
N ASP A 170 3.02 -10.56 17.31
CA ASP A 170 4.35 -10.17 17.77
C ASP A 170 4.77 -11.08 18.93
N CYS A 171 5.71 -11.99 18.66
CA CYS A 171 6.24 -12.95 19.61
C CYS A 171 7.39 -12.34 20.42
N ALA A 172 7.38 -12.59 21.74
CA ALA A 172 8.27 -11.94 22.71
C ALA A 172 8.12 -10.41 22.66
N SER A 173 6.86 -9.95 22.73
CA SER A 173 6.51 -8.54 22.54
C SER A 173 7.05 -7.59 23.62
N GLY A 174 7.61 -8.11 24.70
CA GLY A 174 8.16 -7.33 25.81
C GLY A 174 7.11 -6.40 26.39
N LEU A 175 7.44 -5.10 26.42
CA LEU A 175 6.54 -4.03 26.88
C LEU A 175 5.61 -3.48 25.79
N GLY A 176 5.53 -4.16 24.64
CA GLY A 176 4.44 -4.00 23.68
C GLY A 176 4.61 -2.91 22.63
N TYR A 177 5.67 -2.09 22.71
CA TYR A 177 5.92 -1.02 21.73
C TYR A 177 6.00 -1.53 20.28
N GLY A 178 6.47 -2.75 20.08
CA GLY A 178 6.58 -3.41 18.78
C GLY A 178 5.21 -3.60 18.13
N GLY A 179 4.36 -4.41 18.75
CA GLY A 179 2.95 -4.58 18.36
C GLY A 179 2.19 -3.26 18.18
N TYR A 180 2.48 -2.24 19.00
CA TYR A 180 1.93 -0.89 18.82
C TYR A 180 2.33 -0.26 17.49
N LEU A 181 3.63 -0.22 17.18
CA LEU A 181 4.13 0.31 15.92
C LEU A 181 3.57 -0.46 14.72
N LEU A 182 3.51 -1.80 14.79
CA LEU A 182 2.91 -2.63 13.74
C LEU A 182 1.43 -2.26 13.52
N SER A 183 0.66 -2.06 14.59
CA SER A 183 -0.76 -1.68 14.47
C SER A 183 -0.98 -0.29 13.86
N LYS A 184 -0.07 0.66 14.09
CA LYS A 184 -0.25 2.07 13.66
C LYS A 184 0.39 2.41 12.32
N LEU A 185 1.48 1.74 11.97
CA LEU A 185 2.28 2.07 10.78
C LEU A 185 2.10 1.08 9.62
N SER A 186 1.43 -0.05 9.86
CA SER A 186 1.14 -1.03 8.82
C SER A 186 -0.32 -1.01 8.36
N LYS A 187 -0.67 -1.93 7.48
CA LYS A 187 -2.03 -2.16 6.97
C LYS A 187 -2.73 -3.33 7.66
N ALA A 188 -2.24 -3.73 8.83
CA ALA A 188 -2.82 -4.79 9.64
C ALA A 188 -4.26 -4.42 10.02
N GLN A 189 -5.14 -5.43 10.02
CA GLN A 189 -6.47 -5.29 10.60
C GLN A 189 -6.43 -5.42 12.13
N ARG A 190 -5.53 -6.27 12.63
CA ARG A 190 -5.38 -6.56 14.05
C ARG A 190 -3.99 -7.08 14.36
N ALA A 191 -3.50 -6.77 15.55
CA ALA A 191 -2.24 -7.30 16.08
C ALA A 191 -2.44 -7.92 17.47
N TYR A 192 -1.65 -8.94 17.78
CA TYR A 192 -1.57 -9.54 19.10
C TYR A 192 -0.12 -9.59 19.56
N GLY A 193 0.17 -9.17 20.78
CA GLY A 193 1.49 -9.38 21.38
C GLY A 193 1.49 -10.57 22.33
N LEU A 194 2.52 -11.41 22.24
CA LEU A 194 2.72 -12.56 23.12
C LEU A 194 4.00 -12.38 23.92
N ASP A 195 3.92 -12.49 25.23
CA ASP A 195 5.10 -12.46 26.11
C ASP A 195 4.95 -13.43 27.29
N ILE A 196 6.06 -13.93 27.83
CA ILE A 196 6.03 -14.86 28.96
C ILE A 196 5.72 -14.13 30.29
N CYS A 197 6.05 -12.84 30.38
CA CYS A 197 5.88 -12.06 31.60
C CYS A 197 4.48 -11.43 31.68
N GLN A 198 3.68 -11.87 32.66
CA GLN A 198 2.32 -11.34 32.86
C GLN A 198 2.32 -9.85 33.21
N ASP A 199 3.32 -9.35 33.93
CA ASP A 199 3.41 -7.94 34.29
C ASP A 199 3.70 -7.08 33.04
N SER A 200 4.60 -7.54 32.15
CA SER A 200 4.83 -6.92 30.84
C SER A 200 3.56 -6.90 29.98
N VAL A 201 2.76 -7.97 30.01
CA VAL A 201 1.47 -8.04 29.31
C VAL A 201 0.46 -7.06 29.89
N ASN A 202 0.39 -6.92 31.21
CA ASN A 202 -0.49 -5.95 31.87
C ASN A 202 -0.10 -4.52 31.53
N TYR A 203 1.20 -4.19 31.61
CA TYR A 203 1.74 -2.91 31.15
C TYR A 203 1.35 -2.64 29.69
N SER A 204 1.60 -3.61 28.80
CA SER A 204 1.36 -3.45 27.36
C SER A 204 -0.11 -3.21 27.04
N ASN A 205 -1.02 -3.94 27.68
CA ASN A 205 -2.47 -3.72 27.51
C ASN A 205 -2.90 -2.34 28.03
N THR A 206 -2.29 -1.84 29.10
CA THR A 206 -2.60 -0.52 29.67
C THR A 206 -2.09 0.63 28.80
N ILE A 207 -0.85 0.51 28.30
CA ILE A 207 -0.16 1.60 27.59
C ILE A 207 -0.46 1.61 26.09
N TYR A 208 -0.67 0.44 25.49
CA TYR A 208 -0.77 0.27 24.04
C TYR A 208 -2.07 -0.45 23.57
N GLY A 209 -2.72 -1.19 24.46
CA GLY A 209 -3.91 -1.99 24.15
C GLY A 209 -5.09 -1.16 23.64
N ASN A 210 -5.82 -1.71 22.68
CA ASN A 210 -7.06 -1.14 22.14
C ASN A 210 -7.89 -2.23 21.43
N SER A 211 -8.95 -1.86 20.70
CA SER A 211 -9.82 -2.82 20.01
C SER A 211 -9.15 -3.64 18.89
N GLU A 212 -8.01 -3.17 18.39
CA GLU A 212 -7.25 -3.76 17.28
C GLU A 212 -5.88 -4.30 17.73
N LEU A 213 -5.52 -4.12 19.01
CA LEU A 213 -4.25 -4.55 19.57
C LEU A 213 -4.43 -5.00 21.01
N SER A 214 -4.07 -6.24 21.31
CA SER A 214 -4.11 -6.79 22.67
C SER A 214 -2.92 -7.68 22.94
N TYR A 215 -2.54 -7.81 24.21
CA TYR A 215 -1.40 -8.60 24.64
C TYR A 215 -1.85 -9.76 25.51
N GLN A 216 -1.20 -10.91 25.36
CA GLN A 216 -1.51 -12.13 26.09
C GLN A 216 -0.24 -12.81 26.61
N GLN A 217 -0.32 -13.37 27.81
CA GLN A 217 0.75 -14.21 28.33
C GLN A 217 0.84 -15.52 27.56
N TYR A 218 2.03 -15.83 27.06
CA TYR A 218 2.31 -17.09 26.37
C TYR A 218 3.80 -17.43 26.43
N ASP A 219 4.12 -18.70 26.71
CA ASP A 219 5.49 -19.21 26.71
C ASP A 219 5.80 -19.91 25.39
N LEU A 220 6.72 -19.32 24.62
CA LEU A 220 7.15 -19.85 23.32
C LEU A 220 8.03 -21.10 23.42
N ASP A 221 8.57 -21.41 24.61
CA ASP A 221 9.25 -22.69 24.87
C ASP A 221 8.23 -23.84 25.10
N LEU A 222 6.93 -23.55 25.24
CA LEU A 222 5.86 -24.56 25.37
C LEU A 222 5.14 -24.81 24.04
N LEU A 223 4.59 -26.03 23.89
CA LEU A 223 3.79 -26.44 22.72
C LEU A 223 2.27 -26.32 22.96
N ASP A 224 1.87 -25.55 23.97
CA ASP A 224 0.47 -25.42 24.34
C ASP A 224 -0.30 -24.69 23.24
N LYS A 225 -1.53 -25.12 22.97
CA LYS A 225 -2.32 -24.54 21.88
C LYS A 225 -2.66 -23.09 22.21
N LEU A 226 -2.18 -22.17 21.37
CA LEU A 226 -2.75 -20.84 21.30
C LEU A 226 -4.19 -20.99 20.78
N ASN A 227 -5.18 -20.51 21.53
CA ASN A 227 -6.58 -20.60 21.15
C ASN A 227 -6.96 -19.47 20.18
N THR A 228 -6.19 -19.30 19.12
CA THR A 228 -6.40 -18.28 18.08
C THR A 228 -6.43 -18.94 16.70
N PRO A 229 -7.22 -18.39 15.76
CA PRO A 229 -7.08 -18.74 14.35
C PRO A 229 -5.65 -18.51 13.84
N ARG A 230 -5.30 -19.16 12.73
CA ARG A 230 -4.04 -18.88 12.04
C ARG A 230 -4.00 -17.43 11.58
N VAL A 231 -2.84 -16.82 11.67
CA VAL A 231 -2.57 -15.41 11.37
C VAL A 231 -1.78 -15.25 10.06
N ASP A 232 -1.77 -14.03 9.54
CA ASP A 232 -1.15 -13.72 8.25
C ASP A 232 0.34 -13.36 8.37
N THR A 233 0.74 -12.77 9.49
CA THR A 233 2.13 -12.41 9.76
C THR A 233 2.51 -12.76 11.20
N ILE A 234 3.70 -13.32 11.40
CA ILE A 234 4.33 -13.47 12.71
C ILE A 234 5.63 -12.67 12.70
N THR A 235 5.83 -11.79 13.68
CA THR A 235 7.09 -11.09 13.95
C THR A 235 7.72 -11.64 15.22
N SER A 236 9.05 -11.73 15.25
CA SER A 236 9.81 -12.10 16.46
C SER A 236 11.24 -11.58 16.32
N PHE A 237 11.61 -10.58 17.12
CA PHE A 237 12.93 -9.97 17.04
C PHE A 237 13.74 -10.31 18.27
N GLU A 238 14.96 -10.82 18.07
CA GLU A 238 15.91 -11.14 19.15
C GLU A 238 15.26 -12.02 20.23
N THR A 239 14.81 -13.20 19.81
CA THR A 239 14.02 -14.11 20.64
C THR A 239 14.60 -15.52 20.61
N ILE A 240 14.89 -16.06 19.43
CA ILE A 240 15.21 -17.49 19.29
C ILE A 240 16.55 -17.88 19.93
N GLU A 241 17.47 -16.93 20.10
CA GLU A 241 18.70 -17.06 20.87
C GLU A 241 18.43 -17.23 22.38
N HIS A 242 17.30 -16.71 22.86
CA HIS A 242 16.87 -16.77 24.26
C HIS A 242 16.00 -18.00 24.57
N LEU A 243 15.55 -18.74 23.56
CA LEU A 243 14.74 -19.95 23.77
C LEU A 243 15.64 -21.15 24.02
N ARG A 244 15.36 -21.94 25.07
CA ARG A 244 16.11 -23.18 25.27
C ARG A 244 15.81 -24.18 24.17
N ASN A 245 14.57 -24.18 23.69
CA ASN A 245 14.11 -25.05 22.61
C ASN A 245 13.46 -24.24 21.49
N TYR A 246 14.28 -23.53 20.69
CA TYR A 246 13.80 -22.76 19.53
C TYR A 246 12.99 -23.61 18.53
N GLU A 247 13.11 -24.95 18.54
CA GLU A 247 12.26 -25.81 17.69
C GLU A 247 10.77 -25.66 18.01
N ASN A 248 10.43 -25.39 19.27
CA ASN A 248 9.05 -25.17 19.70
C ASN A 248 8.49 -23.88 19.12
N PHE A 249 9.31 -22.82 19.01
CA PHE A 249 8.93 -21.60 18.30
C PHE A 249 8.64 -21.85 16.82
N PHE A 250 9.45 -22.66 16.12
CA PHE A 250 9.17 -22.97 14.71
C PHE A 250 7.93 -23.87 14.55
N LYS A 251 7.68 -24.80 15.48
CA LYS A 251 6.41 -25.56 15.53
C LYS A 251 5.21 -24.65 15.81
N PHE A 252 5.38 -23.65 16.66
CA PHE A 252 4.39 -22.60 16.88
C PHE A 252 4.11 -21.84 15.58
N CYS A 253 5.15 -21.43 14.85
CA CYS A 253 5.00 -20.73 13.56
C CYS A 253 4.25 -21.58 12.53
N THR A 254 4.60 -22.86 12.38
CA THR A 254 3.92 -23.76 11.42
C THR A 254 2.49 -24.08 11.82
N THR A 255 2.16 -23.98 13.11
CA THR A 255 0.80 -24.18 13.63
C THR A 255 -0.08 -22.94 13.51
N ASN A 256 0.51 -21.74 13.66
CA ASN A 256 -0.24 -20.49 13.75
C ASN A 256 -0.17 -19.62 12.50
N LEU A 257 0.75 -19.86 11.56
CA LEU A 257 0.83 -19.07 10.33
C LEU A 257 -0.03 -19.67 9.21
N LYS A 258 -0.69 -18.82 8.42
CA LYS A 258 -1.39 -19.24 7.19
C LYS A 258 -0.41 -19.70 6.09
N PRO A 259 -0.82 -20.56 5.15
CA PRO A 259 0.03 -21.02 4.04
C PRO A 259 0.60 -19.91 3.15
N ASP A 260 -0.07 -18.76 3.03
CA ASP A 260 0.43 -17.59 2.30
C ASP A 260 1.00 -16.50 3.23
N GLY A 261 1.25 -16.83 4.49
CA GLY A 261 1.69 -15.90 5.52
C GLY A 261 3.16 -15.50 5.41
N ARG A 262 3.57 -14.55 6.26
CA ARG A 262 4.96 -14.11 6.40
C ARG A 262 5.48 -14.30 7.82
N LEU A 263 6.73 -14.69 7.91
CA LEU A 263 7.51 -14.76 9.12
C LEU A 263 8.61 -13.71 9.04
N VAL A 264 8.66 -12.80 10.01
CA VAL A 264 9.67 -11.72 10.06
C VAL A 264 10.49 -11.90 11.33
N LEU A 265 11.77 -12.22 11.19
CA LEU A 265 12.64 -12.60 12.30
C LEU A 265 13.90 -11.74 12.36
N SER A 266 14.48 -11.61 13.55
CA SER A 266 15.88 -11.20 13.69
C SER A 266 16.65 -12.03 14.70
N VAL A 267 17.97 -12.09 14.49
CA VAL A 267 18.95 -12.63 15.44
C VAL A 267 20.16 -11.71 15.49
N PRO A 268 20.84 -11.61 16.64
CA PRO A 268 22.16 -11.02 16.70
C PRO A 268 23.16 -11.90 15.92
N TYR A 269 24.08 -11.27 15.19
CA TYR A 269 25.05 -11.95 14.34
C TYR A 269 26.34 -12.26 15.07
N LEU A 270 26.65 -13.55 15.27
CA LEU A 270 27.90 -14.02 15.91
C LEU A 270 28.23 -13.17 17.16
N TRP A 271 27.29 -13.16 18.12
CA TRP A 271 27.35 -12.36 19.34
C TRP A 271 28.28 -13.00 20.36
N VAL A 272 29.58 -12.98 20.08
CA VAL A 272 30.61 -13.59 20.91
C VAL A 272 31.70 -12.60 21.27
N ASP A 273 32.18 -12.67 22.50
CA ASP A 273 33.30 -11.88 23.01
C ASP A 273 34.64 -12.37 22.44
N GLU A 274 35.74 -11.73 22.86
CA GLU A 274 37.10 -12.06 22.43
C GLU A 274 37.52 -13.51 22.78
N THR A 275 36.80 -14.18 23.69
CA THR A 275 37.02 -15.58 24.07
C THR A 275 36.21 -16.57 23.22
N GLY A 276 35.39 -16.07 22.29
CA GLY A 276 34.48 -16.85 21.46
C GLY A 276 33.25 -17.33 22.24
N LYS A 277 32.87 -16.66 23.33
CA LYS A 277 31.68 -16.99 24.12
C LYS A 277 30.68 -15.85 24.07
N ASP A 278 29.40 -16.21 24.05
CA ASP A 278 28.35 -15.20 24.20
C ASP A 278 28.42 -14.60 25.62
N PRO A 279 28.63 -13.28 25.76
CA PRO A 279 28.70 -12.64 27.07
C PRO A 279 27.33 -12.54 27.75
N ASN A 280 26.23 -12.72 27.01
CA ASN A 280 24.89 -12.69 27.57
C ASN A 280 24.52 -14.07 28.13
N PRO A 281 24.38 -14.22 29.46
CA PRO A 281 24.05 -15.52 30.07
C PRO A 281 22.65 -16.03 29.68
N PHE A 282 21.82 -15.19 29.06
CA PHE A 282 20.49 -15.54 28.57
C PHE A 282 20.45 -15.90 27.09
N HIS A 283 21.59 -15.89 26.38
CA HIS A 283 21.70 -16.47 25.03
C HIS A 283 22.11 -17.94 25.14
N PHE A 284 21.23 -18.83 24.70
CA PHE A 284 21.48 -20.26 24.63
C PHE A 284 22.07 -20.69 23.28
N HIS A 285 21.93 -19.84 22.25
CA HIS A 285 22.31 -20.16 20.88
C HIS A 285 22.92 -18.96 20.15
N GLU A 286 24.05 -19.20 19.51
CA GLU A 286 24.67 -18.24 18.58
C GLU A 286 24.25 -18.54 17.13
N PHE A 287 24.11 -17.50 16.30
CA PHE A 287 23.76 -17.62 14.88
C PHE A 287 24.74 -16.89 13.96
N ASP A 288 25.27 -17.61 12.97
CA ASP A 288 25.73 -17.04 11.72
C ASP A 288 24.60 -17.07 10.67
N TRP A 289 24.88 -16.59 9.45
CA TRP A 289 23.88 -16.61 8.40
C TRP A 289 23.49 -18.04 7.99
N ASN A 290 24.46 -18.93 7.80
CA ASN A 290 24.20 -20.28 7.30
C ASN A 290 23.34 -21.11 8.26
N LYS A 291 23.61 -21.06 9.56
CA LYS A 291 22.85 -21.72 10.61
C LYS A 291 21.43 -21.16 10.66
N PHE A 292 21.28 -19.84 10.63
CA PHE A 292 19.95 -19.22 10.65
C PHE A 292 19.12 -19.55 9.41
N LYS A 293 19.73 -19.45 8.22
CA LYS A 293 19.13 -19.81 6.94
C LYS A 293 18.67 -21.27 6.92
N THR A 294 19.56 -22.19 7.30
CA THR A 294 19.29 -23.64 7.31
C THR A 294 18.18 -23.98 8.29
N LEU A 295 18.16 -23.33 9.46
CA LEU A 295 17.11 -23.51 10.45
C LEU A 295 15.75 -23.14 9.87
N ILE A 296 15.61 -21.94 9.29
CA ILE A 296 14.35 -21.48 8.66
C ILE A 296 13.90 -22.44 7.54
N GLU A 297 14.80 -22.82 6.65
CA GLU A 297 14.51 -23.71 5.51
C GLU A 297 14.12 -25.13 5.94
N SER A 298 14.67 -25.63 7.07
CA SER A 298 14.33 -26.95 7.63
C SER A 298 12.86 -27.06 8.06
N TYR A 299 12.22 -25.93 8.39
CA TYR A 299 10.78 -25.85 8.67
C TYR A 299 9.97 -25.44 7.43
N GLY A 300 10.53 -25.64 6.24
CA GLY A 300 9.84 -25.49 4.98
C GLY A 300 9.46 -24.06 4.64
N PHE A 301 10.22 -23.08 5.13
CA PHE A 301 10.07 -21.68 4.71
C PHE A 301 11.09 -21.34 3.61
N MET A 302 10.69 -20.46 2.69
CA MET A 302 11.62 -19.78 1.77
C MET A 302 11.89 -18.38 2.29
N ILE A 303 13.15 -17.95 2.20
CA ILE A 303 13.54 -16.59 2.59
C ILE A 303 13.34 -15.66 1.39
N GLU A 304 12.38 -14.75 1.50
CA GLU A 304 12.10 -13.72 0.49
C GLU A 304 13.19 -12.64 0.48
N LYS A 305 13.61 -12.21 1.67
CA LYS A 305 14.59 -11.12 1.85
C LYS A 305 15.44 -11.32 3.10
N ARG A 306 16.66 -10.80 3.06
CA ARG A 306 17.60 -10.71 4.18
C ARG A 306 18.11 -9.28 4.30
N PHE A 307 18.29 -8.80 5.52
CA PHE A 307 18.84 -7.49 5.83
C PHE A 307 19.94 -7.61 6.89
N ALA A 308 20.92 -6.72 6.77
CA ALA A 308 21.95 -6.48 7.77
C ALA A 308 21.67 -5.13 8.43
N GLN A 309 21.52 -5.12 9.76
CA GLN A 309 21.33 -3.91 10.54
C GLN A 309 22.51 -3.66 11.48
N THR A 310 22.93 -2.39 11.55
CA THR A 310 23.97 -1.88 12.46
C THR A 310 23.48 -0.67 13.23
N ALA A 311 24.08 -0.40 14.39
CA ALA A 311 23.85 0.80 15.21
C ALA A 311 25.12 1.13 16.02
N PRO A 312 25.40 2.41 16.30
CA PRO A 312 26.46 2.80 17.24
C PRO A 312 26.21 2.21 18.63
N GLY A 313 27.28 1.86 19.33
CA GLY A 313 27.20 1.21 20.65
C GLY A 313 26.65 -0.22 20.60
N GLY A 314 26.56 -0.82 19.41
CA GLY A 314 26.35 -2.26 19.25
C GLY A 314 27.53 -3.06 19.79
N PHE A 315 27.34 -4.35 20.04
CA PHE A 315 28.35 -5.15 20.72
C PHE A 315 29.52 -5.52 19.80
N LYS A 316 29.24 -5.83 18.54
CA LYS A 316 30.26 -6.32 17.59
C LYS A 316 30.95 -5.17 16.84
N LEU A 317 30.19 -4.15 16.50
CA LEU A 317 30.51 -3.03 15.64
C LEU A 317 30.18 -1.71 16.37
N LEU A 318 30.89 -1.49 17.49
CA LEU A 318 30.71 -0.33 18.39
C LEU A 318 30.62 1.03 17.67
N ASP A 319 31.43 1.23 16.63
CA ASP A 319 31.53 2.50 15.88
C ASP A 319 30.70 2.52 14.58
N ALA A 320 29.95 1.46 14.27
CA ALA A 320 29.20 1.40 13.03
C ALA A 320 28.07 2.42 13.01
N ALA A 321 27.91 3.11 11.89
CA ALA A 321 26.76 3.97 11.66
C ALA A 321 25.46 3.15 11.69
N ARG A 322 24.34 3.84 11.93
CA ARG A 322 23.01 3.25 11.79
C ARG A 322 22.78 2.88 10.33
N THR A 323 22.64 1.59 10.02
CA THR A 323 22.28 1.13 8.68
C THR A 323 21.31 -0.04 8.75
N CYS A 324 20.45 -0.18 7.74
CA CYS A 324 19.64 -1.38 7.53
C CYS A 324 19.58 -1.63 6.03
N SER A 325 20.41 -2.56 5.56
CA SER A 325 20.67 -2.76 4.13
C SER A 325 20.20 -4.13 3.69
N GLU A 326 19.52 -4.20 2.54
CA GLU A 326 19.12 -5.48 1.95
C GLU A 326 20.36 -6.22 1.44
N ILE A 327 20.47 -7.49 1.81
CA ILE A 327 21.52 -8.42 1.40
C ILE A 327 20.85 -9.58 0.66
N SER A 328 21.45 -10.06 -0.43
CA SER A 328 20.90 -11.22 -1.14
C SER A 328 20.86 -12.45 -0.23
N PRO A 329 19.76 -13.21 -0.15
CA PRO A 329 19.73 -14.47 0.60
C PRO A 329 20.75 -15.51 0.08
N SER A 330 21.18 -15.41 -1.18
CA SER A 330 22.21 -16.26 -1.77
C SER A 330 23.64 -15.78 -1.51
N GLN A 331 23.83 -14.54 -1.03
CA GLN A 331 25.13 -14.06 -0.61
C GLN A 331 25.53 -14.76 0.69
N GLY A 332 26.83 -15.03 0.82
CA GLY A 332 27.41 -15.65 2.02
C GLY A 332 27.35 -14.75 3.26
N GLU A 333 28.30 -14.97 4.16
CA GLU A 333 28.43 -14.17 5.38
C GLU A 333 28.61 -12.68 5.07
N PHE A 334 28.05 -11.83 5.94
CA PHE A 334 28.14 -10.38 5.87
C PHE A 334 28.20 -9.84 7.29
N GLU A 335 29.25 -9.10 7.60
CA GLU A 335 29.49 -8.56 8.94
C GLU A 335 28.41 -7.53 9.31
N THR A 336 27.73 -7.75 10.43
CA THR A 336 26.61 -6.93 10.89
C THR A 336 26.41 -7.09 12.40
N GLU A 337 25.55 -6.28 13.01
CA GLU A 337 25.10 -6.51 14.39
C GLU A 337 23.92 -7.47 14.43
N TRP A 338 22.92 -7.24 13.57
CA TRP A 338 21.73 -8.09 13.50
C TRP A 338 21.46 -8.54 12.06
N ILE A 339 21.03 -9.79 11.93
CA ILE A 339 20.42 -10.32 10.71
C ILE A 339 18.92 -10.23 10.87
N ILE A 340 18.24 -9.70 9.86
CA ILE A 340 16.78 -9.65 9.78
C ILE A 340 16.32 -10.37 8.51
N VAL A 341 15.25 -11.15 8.57
CA VAL A 341 14.72 -11.91 7.43
C VAL A 341 13.22 -11.76 7.29
N VAL A 342 12.75 -11.85 6.04
CA VAL A 342 11.34 -12.09 5.71
C VAL A 342 11.27 -13.44 5.02
N ALA A 343 10.44 -14.33 5.53
CA ALA A 343 10.25 -15.67 4.98
C ALA A 343 8.76 -15.98 4.79
N THR A 344 8.46 -16.89 3.86
CA THR A 344 7.09 -17.37 3.59
C THR A 344 7.09 -18.89 3.46
N PRO A 345 5.99 -19.58 3.80
CA PRO A 345 5.89 -21.02 3.61
C PRO A 345 6.19 -21.48 2.17
N ASN A 346 6.97 -22.56 2.05
CA ASN A 346 7.18 -23.27 0.80
C ASN A 346 6.11 -24.36 0.64
N LEU A 347 5.08 -24.13 -0.19
CA LEU A 347 4.02 -25.12 -0.40
C LEU A 347 4.47 -26.41 -1.13
N THR A 348 5.70 -26.50 -1.66
CA THR A 348 6.25 -27.77 -2.16
C THR A 348 6.84 -28.63 -1.04
N ASN A 349 7.12 -28.03 0.11
CA ASN A 349 7.53 -28.78 1.30
C ASN A 349 6.37 -29.65 1.80
N PRO A 350 6.58 -30.96 2.10
CA PRO A 350 5.51 -31.85 2.52
C PRO A 350 4.70 -31.38 3.73
N MET A 351 5.32 -30.67 4.67
CA MET A 351 4.64 -30.12 5.85
C MET A 351 3.61 -29.07 5.44
N TRP A 352 4.02 -28.10 4.63
CA TRP A 352 3.16 -27.02 4.19
C TRP A 352 2.16 -27.46 3.12
N ALA A 353 2.51 -28.42 2.26
CA ALA A 353 1.58 -29.02 1.32
C ALA A 353 0.38 -29.66 2.04
N LYS A 354 0.63 -30.36 3.15
CA LYS A 354 -0.42 -30.94 3.99
C LYS A 354 -1.24 -29.89 4.71
N ILE A 355 -0.59 -28.90 5.33
CA ILE A 355 -1.30 -27.79 5.99
C ILE A 355 -2.21 -27.07 4.99
N ASN A 356 -1.72 -26.83 3.78
CA ASN A 356 -2.45 -26.21 2.69
C ASN A 356 -3.69 -27.01 2.26
N SER A 357 -3.61 -28.34 2.20
CA SER A 357 -4.77 -29.18 1.84
C SER A 357 -5.85 -29.23 2.90
N ASP A 358 -5.48 -29.06 4.17
CA ASP A 358 -6.39 -29.22 5.32
C ASP A 358 -7.10 -27.90 5.70
N LEU A 359 -6.70 -26.76 5.12
CA LEU A 359 -7.18 -25.44 5.50
C LEU A 359 -8.10 -24.81 4.44
N SER A 360 -9.22 -24.25 4.90
CA SER A 360 -10.05 -23.36 4.11
C SER A 360 -9.37 -22.01 3.90
N TYR A 361 -9.40 -21.51 2.66
CA TYR A 361 -8.87 -20.19 2.33
C TYR A 361 -9.88 -19.08 2.65
N GLU A 362 -9.37 -18.02 3.27
CA GLU A 362 -10.07 -16.75 3.44
C GLU A 362 -9.10 -15.63 3.09
N ASN A 363 -9.52 -14.74 2.18
CA ASN A 363 -8.71 -13.58 1.83
C ASN A 363 -8.89 -12.48 2.90
N PRO A 364 -7.82 -12.03 3.58
CA PRO A 364 -7.96 -11.04 4.65
C PRO A 364 -8.46 -9.67 4.19
N GLN A 365 -8.21 -9.33 2.93
CA GLN A 365 -8.67 -8.07 2.34
C GLN A 365 -10.15 -8.14 1.89
N TYR A 366 -10.66 -9.33 1.57
CA TYR A 366 -11.97 -9.55 0.97
C TYR A 366 -12.80 -10.57 1.75
N SER A 367 -13.31 -10.20 2.92
CA SER A 367 -14.03 -11.10 3.86
C SER A 367 -15.56 -11.07 3.73
N SER A 368 -16.12 -10.87 2.52
CA SER A 368 -17.58 -10.74 2.33
C SER A 368 -18.24 -11.97 1.70
N ASN A 369 -19.51 -12.23 2.02
CA ASN A 369 -20.28 -13.36 1.46
C ASN A 369 -20.75 -13.17 0.00
N ASN A 370 -20.53 -12.01 -0.63
CA ASN A 370 -20.97 -11.71 -1.99
C ASN A 370 -19.89 -11.00 -2.81
N LEU A 371 -18.80 -11.74 -3.05
CA LEU A 371 -17.67 -11.27 -3.84
C LEU A 371 -17.94 -11.43 -5.34
N PRO A 372 -17.51 -10.46 -6.16
CA PRO A 372 -17.33 -10.68 -7.60
C PRO A 372 -16.44 -11.88 -7.86
N SER A 373 -16.73 -12.62 -8.92
CA SER A 373 -15.97 -13.82 -9.32
C SER A 373 -14.47 -13.58 -9.50
N TYR A 374 -14.05 -12.35 -9.84
CA TYR A 374 -12.65 -12.00 -10.05
C TYR A 374 -11.85 -11.68 -8.78
N ILE A 375 -12.52 -11.56 -7.62
CA ILE A 375 -11.87 -11.50 -6.29
C ILE A 375 -12.33 -12.60 -5.33
N ASP A 376 -13.25 -13.47 -5.76
CA ASP A 376 -13.62 -14.69 -5.05
C ASP A 376 -12.58 -15.78 -5.31
N PHE A 377 -11.39 -15.61 -4.73
CA PHE A 377 -10.29 -16.55 -4.89
C PHE A 377 -10.60 -17.91 -4.24
N ALA A 378 -11.29 -17.90 -3.10
CA ALA A 378 -11.63 -19.11 -2.34
C ALA A 378 -12.41 -20.12 -3.19
N ASN A 379 -13.40 -19.65 -3.95
CA ASN A 379 -14.22 -20.51 -4.82
C ASN A 379 -13.70 -20.59 -6.26
N GLY A 380 -12.95 -19.59 -6.71
CA GLY A 380 -12.54 -19.46 -8.12
C GLY A 380 -11.19 -20.09 -8.46
N MET A 381 -10.29 -20.23 -7.48
CA MET A 381 -8.93 -20.76 -7.69
C MET A 381 -8.75 -22.17 -7.11
N ASP A 382 -8.05 -23.02 -7.85
CA ASP A 382 -7.68 -24.37 -7.37
C ASP A 382 -6.63 -24.32 -6.25
N SER A 383 -5.85 -23.23 -6.17
CA SER A 383 -4.85 -22.99 -5.12
C SER A 383 -4.84 -21.52 -4.72
N PRO A 384 -5.85 -21.08 -3.95
CA PRO A 384 -6.05 -19.66 -3.64
C PRO A 384 -4.93 -19.06 -2.77
N TRP A 385 -4.24 -19.88 -1.97
CA TRP A 385 -3.06 -19.46 -1.19
C TRP A 385 -1.92 -18.93 -2.08
N LEU A 386 -1.83 -19.34 -3.34
CA LEU A 386 -0.84 -18.81 -4.28
C LEU A 386 -1.11 -17.35 -4.70
N HIS A 387 -2.34 -16.85 -4.52
CA HIS A 387 -2.70 -15.50 -4.96
C HIS A 387 -1.79 -14.42 -4.34
N ARG A 388 -1.62 -14.44 -3.02
CA ARG A 388 -0.79 -13.45 -2.32
C ARG A 388 0.69 -13.81 -2.29
N GLN A 389 1.08 -15.06 -2.59
CA GLN A 389 2.51 -15.45 -2.67
C GLN A 389 3.13 -15.14 -4.03
N VAL A 390 2.44 -15.35 -5.16
CA VAL A 390 3.05 -15.23 -6.50
C VAL A 390 2.31 -14.32 -7.48
N ILE A 391 1.07 -13.89 -7.20
CA ILE A 391 0.24 -13.18 -8.19
C ILE A 391 0.12 -11.69 -7.87
N GLN A 392 -0.38 -11.36 -6.68
CA GLN A 392 -0.77 -10.00 -6.31
C GLN A 392 0.45 -9.07 -6.19
N VAL A 393 0.54 -8.07 -7.06
CA VAL A 393 1.62 -7.05 -7.03
C VAL A 393 1.62 -6.34 -5.67
N GLY A 394 2.78 -6.15 -5.07
CA GLY A 394 2.92 -5.50 -3.76
C GLY A 394 2.62 -6.42 -2.57
N GLN A 395 2.15 -7.65 -2.80
CA GLN A 395 1.93 -8.65 -1.75
C GLN A 395 2.74 -9.94 -1.98
N ARG A 396 2.95 -10.32 -3.24
CA ARG A 396 3.75 -11.47 -3.67
C ARG A 396 5.22 -11.35 -3.30
N ILE A 397 5.93 -12.46 -3.45
CA ILE A 397 7.39 -12.51 -3.48
C ILE A 397 7.88 -11.54 -4.58
N GLU A 398 8.56 -10.46 -4.19
CA GLU A 398 8.98 -9.42 -5.14
C GLU A 398 10.22 -9.82 -5.95
N ASP A 399 11.11 -10.64 -5.38
CA ASP A 399 12.25 -11.20 -6.11
C ASP A 399 11.75 -12.07 -7.27
N LYS A 400 12.01 -11.61 -8.50
CA LYS A 400 11.55 -12.28 -9.72
C LYS A 400 12.16 -13.66 -9.90
N LYS A 401 13.44 -13.84 -9.54
CA LYS A 401 14.16 -15.12 -9.71
C LYS A 401 13.61 -16.14 -8.73
N LEU A 402 13.54 -15.78 -7.45
CA LEU A 402 12.96 -16.65 -6.41
C LEU A 402 11.52 -17.04 -6.76
N ARG A 403 10.68 -16.08 -7.17
CA ARG A 403 9.31 -16.36 -7.57
C ARG A 403 9.21 -17.30 -8.78
N SER A 404 10.10 -17.17 -9.76
CA SER A 404 10.15 -18.05 -10.93
C SER A 404 10.60 -19.47 -10.58
N SER A 405 11.68 -19.58 -9.80
CA SER A 405 12.18 -20.88 -9.31
C SER A 405 11.11 -21.59 -8.49
N TYR A 406 10.43 -20.87 -7.60
CA TYR A 406 9.32 -21.42 -6.82
C TYR A 406 8.15 -21.87 -7.69
N ALA A 407 7.78 -21.09 -8.72
CA ALA A 407 6.74 -21.49 -9.65
C ALA A 407 7.11 -22.76 -10.44
N LEU A 408 8.38 -22.95 -10.78
CA LEU A 408 8.89 -24.16 -11.43
C LEU A 408 8.85 -25.37 -10.48
N GLU A 409 9.21 -25.20 -9.21
CA GLU A 409 9.08 -26.24 -8.20
C GLU A 409 7.62 -26.68 -8.01
N LEU A 410 6.69 -25.72 -7.94
CA LEU A 410 5.25 -25.98 -7.87
C LEU A 410 4.71 -26.67 -9.14
N LEU A 411 5.29 -26.40 -10.31
CA LEU A 411 4.86 -27.04 -11.56
C LEU A 411 5.27 -28.52 -11.60
N ASN A 412 6.37 -28.87 -10.95
CA ASN A 412 6.87 -30.24 -10.86
C ASN A 412 6.08 -31.09 -9.86
N SER A 413 5.27 -30.49 -8.99
CA SER A 413 4.28 -31.23 -8.21
C SER A 413 3.02 -31.47 -9.06
N ASP A 414 2.30 -32.56 -8.80
CA ASP A 414 1.06 -32.86 -9.53
C ASP A 414 0.03 -31.74 -9.28
N THR A 415 -0.27 -30.98 -10.32
CA THR A 415 -1.07 -29.75 -10.26
C THR A 415 -2.18 -29.75 -11.29
N SER A 416 -3.29 -29.09 -10.95
CA SER A 416 -4.44 -28.93 -11.83
C SER A 416 -4.09 -28.16 -13.11
N LEU A 417 -4.94 -28.28 -14.13
CA LEU A 417 -4.79 -27.52 -15.37
C LEU A 417 -4.77 -26.01 -15.13
N GLN A 418 -5.62 -25.50 -14.23
CA GLN A 418 -5.65 -24.07 -13.89
C GLN A 418 -4.33 -23.61 -13.27
N ASN A 419 -3.77 -24.41 -12.34
CA ASN A 419 -2.48 -24.12 -11.72
C ASN A 419 -1.33 -24.18 -12.73
N LYS A 420 -1.32 -25.16 -13.64
CA LYS A 420 -0.32 -25.26 -14.72
C LYS A 420 -0.31 -24.01 -15.60
N LEU A 421 -1.48 -23.50 -15.98
CA LEU A 421 -1.63 -22.25 -16.74
C LEU A 421 -1.14 -21.03 -15.94
N LEU A 422 -1.47 -20.97 -14.64
CA LEU A 422 -1.02 -19.94 -13.72
C LEU A 422 0.49 -19.90 -13.59
N LEU A 423 1.11 -21.04 -13.27
CA LEU A 423 2.54 -21.15 -13.01
C LEU A 423 3.36 -20.86 -14.28
N ASN A 424 2.95 -21.38 -15.44
CA ASN A 424 3.59 -21.05 -16.72
C ASN A 424 3.46 -19.56 -17.07
N THR A 425 2.36 -18.90 -16.68
CA THR A 425 2.24 -17.44 -16.83
C THR A 425 3.25 -16.72 -15.95
N ILE A 426 3.43 -17.15 -14.70
CA ILE A 426 4.42 -16.54 -13.78
C ILE A 426 5.85 -16.73 -14.28
N ILE A 427 6.20 -17.94 -14.74
CA ILE A 427 7.51 -18.28 -15.32
C ILE A 427 7.81 -17.39 -16.53
N SER A 428 6.80 -17.08 -17.37
CA SER A 428 6.96 -16.21 -18.54
C SER A 428 7.42 -14.78 -18.23
N TYR A 429 7.25 -14.33 -16.99
CA TYR A 429 7.68 -13.00 -16.54
C TYR A 429 9.12 -12.98 -16.01
N ALA A 430 9.78 -14.15 -15.96
CA ALA A 430 11.18 -14.28 -15.63
C ALA A 430 12.05 -14.14 -16.88
N GLU A 431 13.19 -13.46 -16.76
CA GLU A 431 14.14 -13.21 -17.85
C GLU A 431 15.14 -14.38 -17.98
N ASP A 432 14.67 -15.65 -17.92
CA ASP A 432 15.51 -16.84 -17.65
C ASP A 432 15.68 -17.82 -18.85
N GLU A 433 16.72 -18.66 -18.78
CA GLU A 433 17.31 -19.51 -19.85
C GLU A 433 16.45 -20.71 -20.33
N HIS A 434 15.25 -20.91 -19.80
CA HIS A 434 14.42 -22.12 -20.02
C HIS A 434 13.42 -21.99 -21.18
N THR A 435 13.78 -21.21 -22.19
CA THR A 435 12.80 -20.62 -23.10
C THR A 435 12.10 -21.65 -23.99
N GLN A 436 12.81 -22.66 -24.51
CA GLN A 436 12.20 -23.61 -25.46
C GLN A 436 11.24 -24.59 -24.78
N LYS A 437 11.63 -25.16 -23.64
CA LYS A 437 10.76 -26.09 -22.90
C LYS A 437 9.47 -25.40 -22.46
N TRP A 438 9.58 -24.18 -21.91
CA TRP A 438 8.42 -23.39 -21.53
C TRP A 438 7.49 -23.13 -22.72
N LEU A 439 8.02 -22.85 -23.92
CA LEU A 439 7.21 -22.66 -25.12
C LEU A 439 6.40 -23.92 -25.46
N ASP A 440 7.07 -25.06 -25.53
CA ASP A 440 6.44 -26.33 -25.92
C ASP A 440 5.37 -26.74 -24.91
N ASP A 441 5.68 -26.65 -23.61
CA ASP A 441 4.75 -26.94 -22.52
C ASP A 441 3.56 -25.97 -22.53
N SER A 442 3.80 -24.67 -22.73
CA SER A 442 2.74 -23.65 -22.74
C SER A 442 1.79 -23.80 -23.92
N LEU A 443 2.29 -24.13 -25.11
CA LEU A 443 1.46 -24.38 -26.28
C LEU A 443 0.56 -25.61 -26.07
N ALA A 444 1.14 -26.72 -25.57
CA ALA A 444 0.37 -27.93 -25.28
C ALA A 444 -0.72 -27.69 -24.22
N LEU A 445 -0.41 -26.93 -23.16
CA LEU A 445 -1.36 -26.57 -22.11
C LEU A 445 -2.53 -25.72 -22.62
N LEU A 446 -2.26 -24.77 -23.52
CA LEU A 446 -3.31 -23.96 -24.12
C LEU A 446 -4.25 -24.81 -24.99
N ASP A 447 -3.71 -25.72 -25.80
CA ASP A 447 -4.50 -26.63 -26.63
C ASP A 447 -5.39 -27.57 -25.80
N GLU A 448 -4.90 -28.03 -24.64
CA GLU A 448 -5.69 -28.79 -23.67
C GLU A 448 -6.81 -27.92 -23.08
N ALA A 449 -6.47 -26.72 -22.61
CA ALA A 449 -7.41 -25.86 -21.90
C ALA A 449 -8.52 -25.31 -22.79
N GLU A 450 -8.26 -25.05 -24.08
CA GLU A 450 -9.29 -24.58 -25.01
C GLU A 450 -10.36 -25.62 -25.30
N LYS A 451 -9.98 -26.91 -25.33
CA LYS A 451 -10.94 -28.02 -25.49
C LYS A 451 -11.92 -28.11 -24.31
N ALA A 452 -11.50 -27.63 -23.13
CA ALA A 452 -12.28 -27.67 -21.91
C ALA A 452 -13.34 -26.53 -21.77
N LYS A 453 -13.46 -25.61 -22.74
CA LYS A 453 -14.37 -24.43 -22.68
C LYS A 453 -14.23 -23.63 -21.38
N PRO A 454 -13.07 -22.99 -21.17
CA PRO A 454 -12.65 -22.43 -19.88
C PRO A 454 -13.51 -21.22 -19.47
N SER A 455 -13.73 -21.10 -18.16
CA SER A 455 -14.40 -19.95 -17.50
C SER A 455 -13.59 -19.51 -16.27
N GLY A 456 -14.01 -18.44 -15.60
CA GLY A 456 -13.41 -18.02 -14.33
C GLY A 456 -11.90 -17.72 -14.42
N PHE A 457 -11.17 -18.12 -13.37
CA PHE A 457 -9.72 -17.96 -13.32
C PHE A 457 -8.98 -18.75 -14.40
N THR A 458 -9.50 -19.89 -14.85
CA THR A 458 -8.90 -20.65 -15.95
C THR A 458 -8.86 -19.81 -17.24
N LEU A 459 -9.95 -19.10 -17.57
CA LEU A 459 -9.98 -18.17 -18.70
C LEU A 459 -8.97 -17.02 -18.53
N ARG A 460 -8.87 -16.46 -17.32
CA ARG A 460 -7.89 -15.41 -16.99
C ARG A 460 -6.45 -15.86 -17.22
N TRP A 461 -6.09 -17.08 -16.84
CA TRP A 461 -4.74 -17.62 -17.04
C TRP A 461 -4.45 -17.95 -18.49
N ILE A 462 -5.41 -18.48 -19.25
CA ILE A 462 -5.27 -18.69 -20.69
C ILE A 462 -4.97 -17.39 -21.43
N ILE A 463 -5.75 -16.33 -21.16
CA ILE A 463 -5.54 -15.01 -21.76
C ILE A 463 -4.14 -14.47 -21.42
N SER A 464 -3.71 -14.67 -20.17
CA SER A 464 -2.40 -14.21 -19.70
C SER A 464 -1.24 -14.96 -20.35
N LEU A 465 -1.30 -16.29 -20.37
CA LEU A 465 -0.25 -17.14 -20.95
C LEU A 465 -0.14 -16.94 -22.45
N ARG A 466 -1.29 -16.87 -23.16
CA ARG A 466 -1.30 -16.64 -24.61
C ARG A 466 -0.76 -15.26 -24.97
N PHE A 467 -1.07 -14.23 -24.18
CA PHE A 467 -0.47 -12.90 -24.36
C PHE A 467 1.06 -12.93 -24.17
N SER A 468 1.55 -13.65 -23.16
CA SER A 468 2.99 -13.84 -22.95
C SER A 468 3.66 -14.55 -24.13
N LEU A 469 3.07 -15.62 -24.66
CA LEU A 469 3.57 -16.31 -25.85
C LEU A 469 3.62 -15.39 -27.09
N GLY A 470 2.54 -14.66 -27.37
CA GLY A 470 2.51 -13.70 -28.47
C GLY A 470 3.59 -12.62 -28.33
N SER A 471 3.76 -12.10 -27.12
CA SER A 471 4.80 -11.11 -26.80
C SER A 471 6.21 -11.67 -26.97
N TYR A 472 6.42 -12.91 -26.55
CA TYR A 472 7.68 -13.62 -26.75
C TYR A 472 8.01 -13.80 -28.23
N PHE A 473 7.10 -14.36 -29.03
CA PHE A 473 7.29 -14.56 -30.47
C PHE A 473 7.51 -13.23 -31.20
N TYR A 474 6.82 -12.17 -30.78
CA TYR A 474 7.05 -10.83 -31.31
C TYR A 474 8.47 -10.35 -31.00
N SER A 475 8.93 -10.49 -29.75
CA SER A 475 10.26 -10.04 -29.32
C SER A 475 11.41 -10.80 -29.99
N THR A 476 11.18 -12.06 -30.39
CA THR A 476 12.16 -12.92 -31.08
C THR A 476 12.08 -12.81 -32.60
N GLY A 477 11.18 -11.97 -33.14
CA GLY A 477 11.01 -11.77 -34.57
C GLY A 477 10.19 -12.86 -35.29
N ASN A 478 9.64 -13.83 -34.57
CA ASN A 478 8.71 -14.81 -35.13
C ASN A 478 7.30 -14.21 -35.26
N PHE A 479 7.14 -13.26 -36.17
CA PHE A 479 5.90 -12.51 -36.34
C PHE A 479 4.71 -13.36 -36.81
N ALA A 480 4.95 -14.52 -37.44
CA ALA A 480 3.88 -15.41 -37.88
C ALA A 480 3.18 -16.09 -36.69
N GLU A 481 3.96 -16.65 -35.76
CA GLU A 481 3.38 -17.21 -34.53
C GLU A 481 2.85 -16.12 -33.62
N ALA A 482 3.52 -14.96 -33.51
CA ALA A 482 3.00 -13.83 -32.75
C ALA A 482 1.61 -13.40 -33.23
N GLU A 483 1.44 -13.22 -34.54
CA GLU A 483 0.15 -12.88 -35.17
C GLU A 483 -0.92 -13.92 -34.87
N LYS A 484 -0.59 -15.22 -35.00
CA LYS A 484 -1.51 -16.32 -34.66
C LYS A 484 -1.99 -16.23 -33.21
N GLN A 485 -1.06 -16.07 -32.25
CA GLN A 485 -1.41 -15.98 -30.84
C GLN A 485 -2.30 -14.76 -30.54
N PHE A 486 -1.96 -13.61 -31.10
CA PHE A 486 -2.72 -12.37 -30.88
C PHE A 486 -4.10 -12.39 -31.55
N CYS A 487 -4.24 -12.97 -32.75
CA CYS A 487 -5.54 -13.15 -33.40
C CYS A 487 -6.47 -14.05 -32.57
N ILE A 488 -5.95 -15.14 -31.99
CA ILE A 488 -6.74 -15.99 -31.09
C ILE A 488 -7.14 -15.18 -29.84
N LEU A 489 -6.21 -14.41 -29.27
CA LEU A 489 -6.48 -13.61 -28.07
C LEU A 489 -7.58 -12.57 -28.30
N GLU A 490 -7.62 -11.96 -29.48
CA GLU A 490 -8.68 -11.03 -29.89
C GLU A 490 -10.05 -11.71 -30.01
N GLY A 491 -10.11 -13.03 -30.16
CA GLY A 491 -11.36 -13.80 -30.21
C GLY A 491 -11.99 -14.12 -28.85
N TYR A 492 -11.29 -13.92 -27.73
CA TYR A 492 -11.85 -14.26 -26.42
C TYR A 492 -12.93 -13.28 -25.96
N LYS A 493 -13.98 -13.87 -25.38
CA LYS A 493 -15.09 -13.18 -24.71
C LYS A 493 -14.78 -12.95 -23.24
N ILE A 494 -14.10 -11.84 -22.94
CA ILE A 494 -13.62 -11.49 -21.59
C ILE A 494 -14.77 -11.20 -20.61
N GLU A 495 -15.94 -10.80 -21.11
CA GLU A 495 -17.16 -10.54 -20.36
C GLU A 495 -17.68 -11.78 -19.63
N ARG A 496 -17.19 -12.97 -19.99
CA ARG A 496 -17.45 -14.23 -19.27
C ARG A 496 -16.78 -14.31 -17.90
N PHE A 497 -15.88 -13.38 -17.58
CA PHE A 497 -15.21 -13.36 -16.30
C PHE A 497 -15.01 -11.93 -15.76
N CYS A 498 -14.23 -11.11 -16.47
CA CYS A 498 -13.80 -9.83 -15.92
C CYS A 498 -13.37 -8.86 -17.04
N SER A 499 -13.95 -7.66 -17.03
CA SER A 499 -13.65 -6.58 -17.99
C SER A 499 -12.20 -6.11 -17.92
N LEU A 500 -11.52 -6.34 -16.80
CA LEU A 500 -10.10 -5.99 -16.59
C LEU A 500 -9.15 -6.72 -17.56
N LEU A 501 -9.57 -7.87 -18.10
CA LEU A 501 -8.79 -8.61 -19.09
C LEU A 501 -8.74 -7.91 -20.46
N VAL A 502 -9.49 -6.81 -20.64
CA VAL A 502 -9.44 -6.02 -21.86
C VAL A 502 -8.04 -5.52 -22.17
N THR A 503 -7.25 -5.22 -21.13
CA THR A 503 -5.86 -4.74 -21.25
C THR A 503 -5.05 -5.63 -22.19
N LYS A 504 -5.08 -6.96 -21.99
CA LYS A 504 -4.35 -7.93 -22.83
C LYS A 504 -4.96 -8.09 -24.22
N THR A 505 -6.29 -8.18 -24.31
CA THR A 505 -6.97 -8.41 -25.60
C THR A 505 -6.96 -7.19 -26.53
N ALA A 506 -6.90 -5.98 -25.98
CA ALA A 506 -6.75 -4.75 -26.75
C ALA A 506 -5.28 -4.46 -27.08
N GLN A 507 -4.35 -4.78 -26.16
CA GLN A 507 -2.92 -4.74 -26.46
C GLN A 507 -2.51 -5.71 -27.57
N SER A 508 -3.12 -6.91 -27.65
CA SER A 508 -2.84 -7.82 -28.78
C SER A 508 -3.18 -7.21 -30.14
N SER A 509 -4.27 -6.44 -30.24
CA SER A 509 -4.63 -5.73 -31.47
C SER A 509 -3.63 -4.64 -31.85
N LEU A 510 -3.01 -3.98 -30.85
CA LEU A 510 -1.90 -3.05 -31.10
C LEU A 510 -0.67 -3.78 -31.68
N TYR A 511 -0.32 -4.94 -31.12
CA TYR A 511 0.76 -5.77 -31.67
C TYR A 511 0.43 -6.27 -33.09
N LEU A 512 -0.81 -6.68 -33.35
CA LEU A 512 -1.26 -7.06 -34.70
C LEU A 512 -1.10 -5.90 -35.68
N ALA A 513 -1.50 -4.69 -35.29
CA ALA A 513 -1.30 -3.51 -36.11
C ALA A 513 0.19 -3.31 -36.44
N LEU A 514 1.09 -3.42 -35.45
CA LEU A 514 2.54 -3.34 -35.66
C LEU A 514 3.11 -4.43 -36.57
N ILE A 515 2.60 -5.66 -36.50
CA ILE A 515 3.02 -6.76 -37.36
C ILE A 515 2.58 -6.53 -38.82
N LEU A 516 1.37 -6.01 -39.01
CA LEU A 516 0.72 -5.88 -40.31
C LEU A 516 1.16 -4.63 -41.09
N LEU A 517 1.50 -3.54 -40.39
CA LEU A 517 1.89 -2.28 -41.04
C LEU A 517 3.16 -2.37 -41.91
N PRO A 518 4.26 -3.01 -41.48
CA PRO A 518 5.43 -3.24 -42.33
C PRO A 518 5.12 -4.03 -43.60
N ARG A 519 4.06 -4.85 -43.58
CA ARG A 519 3.61 -5.65 -44.73
C ARG A 519 2.68 -4.88 -45.67
N GLY A 520 2.46 -3.58 -45.44
CA GLY A 520 1.57 -2.74 -46.24
C GLY A 520 0.08 -2.99 -46.00
N LEU A 521 -0.30 -3.76 -44.98
CA LEU A 521 -1.68 -4.17 -44.72
C LEU A 521 -2.43 -3.15 -43.83
N LYS A 522 -2.43 -1.88 -44.26
CA LYS A 522 -2.99 -0.74 -43.50
C LYS A 522 -4.45 -0.96 -43.07
N GLU A 523 -5.30 -1.40 -43.98
CA GLU A 523 -6.74 -1.61 -43.70
C GLU A 523 -6.97 -2.68 -42.64
N LYS A 524 -6.16 -3.76 -42.65
CA LYS A 524 -6.23 -4.80 -41.62
C LYS A 524 -5.77 -4.26 -40.27
N SER A 525 -4.67 -3.50 -40.24
CA SER A 525 -4.21 -2.82 -39.02
C SER A 525 -5.30 -1.90 -38.45
N HIS A 526 -5.97 -1.12 -39.31
CA HIS A 526 -7.07 -0.25 -38.90
C HIS A 526 -8.26 -1.05 -38.32
N CYS A 527 -8.60 -2.19 -38.92
CA CYS A 527 -9.65 -3.09 -38.42
C CYS A 527 -9.35 -3.58 -36.99
N HIS A 528 -8.15 -4.10 -36.74
CA HIS A 528 -7.74 -4.57 -35.40
C HIS A 528 -7.77 -3.42 -34.37
N LEU A 529 -7.26 -2.24 -34.73
CA LEU A 529 -7.30 -1.08 -33.81
C LEU A 529 -8.73 -0.63 -33.51
N THR A 530 -9.62 -0.66 -34.51
CA THR A 530 -11.03 -0.32 -34.32
C THR A 530 -11.71 -1.32 -33.40
N LEU A 531 -11.43 -2.62 -33.55
CA LEU A 531 -11.93 -3.65 -32.66
C LEU A 531 -11.44 -3.46 -31.23
N ALA A 532 -10.14 -3.17 -31.04
CA ALA A 532 -9.56 -2.87 -29.74
C ALA A 532 -10.24 -1.67 -29.06
N LYS A 533 -10.49 -0.61 -29.82
CA LYS A 533 -11.18 0.60 -29.36
C LYS A 533 -12.58 0.28 -28.85
N ASN A 534 -13.35 -0.51 -29.59
CA ASN A 534 -14.70 -0.91 -29.18
C ASN A 534 -14.67 -1.74 -27.89
N LYS A 535 -13.74 -2.69 -27.77
CA LYS A 535 -13.58 -3.48 -26.53
C LYS A 535 -13.23 -2.64 -25.32
N VAL A 536 -12.32 -1.67 -25.47
CA VAL A 536 -11.96 -0.74 -24.40
C VAL A 536 -13.17 0.07 -23.97
N LEU A 537 -13.99 0.55 -24.91
CA LEU A 537 -15.21 1.28 -24.62
C LEU A 537 -16.23 0.42 -23.85
N GLU A 538 -16.44 -0.83 -24.29
CA GLU A 538 -17.34 -1.78 -23.62
C GLU A 538 -16.86 -2.12 -22.20
N ALA A 539 -15.57 -2.41 -22.03
CA ALA A 539 -14.99 -2.77 -20.74
C ALA A 539 -15.01 -1.61 -19.74
N SER A 540 -14.69 -0.40 -20.19
CA SER A 540 -14.75 0.80 -19.35
C SER A 540 -16.20 1.12 -18.92
N GLU A 541 -17.19 0.92 -19.80
CA GLU A 541 -18.61 1.08 -19.43
C GLU A 541 -19.05 0.04 -18.40
N ALA A 542 -18.61 -1.21 -18.54
CA ALA A 542 -18.90 -2.26 -17.56
C ALA A 542 -18.31 -1.93 -16.17
N ILE A 543 -17.05 -1.49 -16.10
CA ILE A 543 -16.41 -1.09 -14.84
C ILE A 543 -17.08 0.15 -14.26
N TYR A 544 -17.45 1.10 -15.10
CA TYR A 544 -18.21 2.27 -14.69
C TYR A 544 -19.52 1.88 -13.96
N HIS A 545 -20.27 0.91 -14.51
CA HIS A 545 -21.47 0.39 -13.85
C HIS A 545 -21.16 -0.27 -12.50
N GLU A 546 -20.06 -1.01 -12.38
CA GLU A 546 -19.63 -1.57 -11.09
C GLU A 546 -19.33 -0.47 -10.06
N LEU A 547 -18.56 0.56 -10.45
CA LEU A 547 -18.22 1.70 -9.59
C LEU A 547 -19.47 2.48 -9.13
N LYS A 548 -20.43 2.68 -10.05
CA LYS A 548 -21.71 3.35 -9.76
C LYS A 548 -22.52 2.58 -8.71
N ASN A 549 -22.46 1.25 -8.76
CA ASN A 549 -23.14 0.36 -7.83
C ASN A 549 -22.37 0.13 -6.52
N GLY A 550 -21.28 0.88 -6.28
CA GLY A 550 -20.51 0.82 -5.03
C GLY A 550 -19.59 -0.40 -4.92
N ARG A 551 -19.24 -1.05 -6.04
CA ARG A 551 -18.36 -2.23 -6.05
C ARG A 551 -16.97 -1.92 -5.51
N ASP A 552 -16.51 -0.68 -5.64
CA ASP A 552 -15.22 -0.20 -5.14
C ASP A 552 -15.07 -0.24 -3.62
N ASN A 553 -16.16 -0.33 -2.86
CA ASN A 553 -16.10 -0.59 -1.41
C ASN A 553 -15.38 -1.92 -1.11
N ASN A 554 -15.53 -2.92 -1.98
CA ASN A 554 -14.91 -4.23 -1.84
C ASN A 554 -13.81 -4.48 -2.90
N ALA A 555 -13.64 -3.57 -3.87
CA ALA A 555 -12.70 -3.71 -4.98
C ALA A 555 -12.10 -2.35 -5.36
N PRO A 556 -11.34 -1.69 -4.46
CA PRO A 556 -10.86 -0.33 -4.66
C PRO A 556 -9.91 -0.20 -5.87
N PHE A 557 -9.25 -1.29 -6.25
CA PHE A 557 -8.38 -1.36 -7.43
C PHE A 557 -9.12 -1.13 -8.77
N LEU A 558 -10.45 -1.22 -8.82
CA LEU A 558 -11.22 -0.92 -10.03
C LEU A 558 -10.95 0.51 -10.55
N TRP A 559 -10.64 1.45 -9.65
CA TRP A 559 -10.24 2.82 -10.03
C TRP A 559 -8.91 2.85 -10.78
N THR A 560 -7.90 2.17 -10.24
CA THR A 560 -6.57 2.10 -10.87
C THR A 560 -6.63 1.35 -12.20
N GLU A 561 -7.43 0.29 -12.29
CA GLU A 561 -7.58 -0.46 -13.54
C GLU A 561 -8.35 0.31 -14.61
N LEU A 562 -9.41 1.04 -14.22
CA LEU A 562 -10.15 1.88 -15.15
C LEU A 562 -9.25 2.97 -15.76
N ALA A 563 -8.35 3.53 -14.96
CA ALA A 563 -7.34 4.46 -15.43
C ALA A 563 -6.46 3.84 -16.54
N GLU A 564 -5.93 2.63 -16.30
CA GLU A 564 -5.10 1.92 -17.27
C GLU A 564 -5.87 1.61 -18.58
N ILE A 565 -7.15 1.26 -18.47
CA ILE A 565 -8.01 0.96 -19.63
C ILE A 565 -8.26 2.22 -20.46
N ILE A 566 -8.48 3.38 -19.83
CA ILE A 566 -8.67 4.66 -20.52
C ILE A 566 -7.39 5.08 -21.23
N ASP A 567 -6.24 4.97 -20.57
CA ASP A 567 -4.94 5.29 -21.15
C ASP A 567 -4.60 4.39 -22.35
N LEU A 568 -5.00 3.11 -22.28
CA LEU A 568 -4.93 2.18 -23.41
C LEU A 568 -5.85 2.64 -24.56
N GLY A 569 -7.07 3.06 -24.26
CA GLY A 569 -8.02 3.60 -25.24
C GLY A 569 -7.49 4.83 -25.97
N ASP A 570 -6.91 5.79 -25.24
CA ASP A 570 -6.26 6.97 -25.82
C ASP A 570 -5.10 6.57 -26.75
N SER A 571 -4.28 5.62 -26.32
CA SER A 571 -3.16 5.11 -27.13
C SER A 571 -3.64 4.46 -28.43
N ILE A 572 -4.70 3.65 -28.37
CA ILE A 572 -5.32 3.05 -29.56
C ILE A 572 -5.87 4.15 -30.49
N ASN A 573 -6.55 5.15 -29.94
CA ASN A 573 -7.11 6.24 -30.73
C ASN A 573 -6.01 7.04 -31.45
N ARG A 574 -4.90 7.33 -30.77
CA ARG A 574 -3.72 7.96 -31.41
C ARG A 574 -3.15 7.11 -32.54
N CYS A 575 -3.11 5.78 -32.38
CA CYS A 575 -2.68 4.88 -33.45
C CYS A 575 -3.61 4.94 -34.66
N ILE A 576 -4.93 4.95 -34.46
CA ILE A 576 -5.92 5.09 -35.53
C ILE A 576 -5.72 6.41 -36.29
N LEU A 577 -5.64 7.53 -35.55
CA LEU A 577 -5.43 8.85 -36.14
C LEU A 577 -4.10 8.95 -36.91
N ALA A 578 -3.04 8.30 -36.41
CA ALA A 578 -1.78 8.21 -37.14
C ALA A 578 -2.00 7.47 -38.45
N LEU A 579 -2.67 6.31 -38.45
CA LEU A 579 -2.97 5.57 -39.68
C LEU A 579 -3.77 6.37 -40.69
N ASP A 580 -4.73 7.18 -40.27
CA ASP A 580 -5.51 8.04 -41.17
C ASP A 580 -4.66 9.15 -41.84
N GLY A 581 -3.47 9.42 -41.31
CA GLY A 581 -2.48 10.32 -41.89
C GLY A 581 -1.82 9.78 -43.17
N ALA A 582 -1.28 10.71 -43.98
CA ALA A 582 -0.75 10.40 -45.31
C ALA A 582 0.63 9.72 -45.35
N ASN A 583 1.39 9.64 -44.24
CA ASN A 583 2.79 9.18 -44.23
C ASN A 583 2.98 7.90 -43.40
N ILE A 584 3.02 6.74 -44.08
CA ILE A 584 3.12 5.41 -43.48
C ILE A 584 4.39 5.23 -42.62
N GLU A 585 5.56 5.73 -43.06
CA GLU A 585 6.82 5.60 -42.29
C GLU A 585 6.80 6.43 -41.00
N LYS A 586 6.26 7.66 -41.06
CA LYS A 586 6.01 8.47 -39.87
C LYS A 586 5.01 7.79 -38.92
N ASN A 587 4.01 7.11 -39.48
CA ASN A 587 2.98 6.41 -38.70
C ASN A 587 3.55 5.18 -37.97
N LYS A 588 4.44 4.40 -38.61
CA LYS A 588 5.15 3.27 -37.97
C LYS A 588 5.93 3.71 -36.74
N LEU A 589 6.74 4.75 -36.88
CA LEU A 589 7.53 5.29 -35.78
C LEU A 589 6.64 5.86 -34.66
N THR A 590 5.53 6.52 -35.03
CA THR A 590 4.57 7.07 -34.06
C THR A 590 3.91 5.97 -33.24
N ILE A 591 3.44 4.90 -33.88
CA ILE A 591 2.79 3.76 -33.20
C ILE A 591 3.81 3.01 -32.32
N ALA A 592 5.03 2.77 -32.83
CA ALA A 592 6.09 2.15 -32.05
C ALA A 592 6.49 3.00 -30.83
N ASN A 593 6.56 4.33 -30.97
CA ASN A 593 6.86 5.24 -29.86
C ASN A 593 5.74 5.25 -28.80
N ILE A 594 4.47 5.23 -29.20
CA ILE A 594 3.32 5.13 -28.28
C ILE A 594 3.40 3.85 -27.45
N LEU A 595 3.86 2.74 -28.05
CA LEU A 595 3.99 1.44 -27.38
C LEU A 595 5.25 1.33 -26.50
N ASN A 596 6.34 2.00 -26.89
CA ASN A 596 7.59 2.02 -26.13
C ASN A 596 7.59 3.02 -24.98
N SER A 597 6.68 4.01 -24.99
CA SER A 597 6.44 4.88 -23.86
C SER A 597 5.70 4.12 -22.74
N ARG A 598 6.38 3.13 -22.16
CA ARG A 598 5.93 2.36 -21.00
C ARG A 598 6.08 3.23 -19.75
N ARG A 599 5.03 4.01 -19.46
CA ARG A 599 4.58 4.49 -18.15
C ARG A 599 3.79 5.75 -18.41
N PHE A 600 2.48 5.68 -18.26
CA PHE A 600 1.70 6.88 -18.06
C PHE A 600 0.75 6.61 -16.91
N GLY A 601 0.95 7.36 -15.83
CA GLY A 601 -0.16 7.68 -14.96
C GLY A 601 -1.01 8.74 -15.66
N LEU A 602 -2.28 8.81 -15.27
CA LEU A 602 -3.34 9.78 -15.55
C LEU A 602 -2.96 11.29 -15.55
N PHE A 603 -1.68 11.63 -15.39
CA PHE A 603 -1.18 12.93 -14.96
C PHE A 603 -1.31 14.06 -15.98
N ASP A 604 -1.61 13.80 -17.25
CA ASP A 604 -1.45 14.80 -18.31
C ASP A 604 -2.58 14.82 -19.36
N LEU A 605 -3.67 14.09 -19.13
CA LEU A 605 -4.69 13.86 -20.15
C LEU A 605 -5.52 15.13 -20.44
N SER A 606 -5.94 15.91 -19.44
CA SER A 606 -6.88 17.02 -19.66
C SER A 606 -6.27 18.23 -20.42
N GLU A 607 -5.02 18.59 -20.14
CA GLU A 607 -4.32 19.69 -20.82
C GLU A 607 -3.91 19.29 -22.25
N LYS A 608 -3.46 18.03 -22.45
CA LYS A 608 -3.16 17.50 -23.78
C LYS A 608 -4.40 17.28 -24.65
N LEU A 609 -5.55 16.89 -24.06
CA LEU A 609 -6.83 16.79 -24.75
C LEU A 609 -7.35 18.16 -25.20
N LYS A 610 -7.11 19.23 -24.43
CA LYS A 610 -7.45 20.61 -24.82
C LYS A 610 -6.55 21.16 -25.94
N LEU A 611 -5.28 20.74 -25.99
CA LEU A 611 -4.35 21.12 -27.05
C LEU A 611 -4.60 20.34 -28.37
N LEU A 612 -5.26 19.19 -28.32
CA LEU A 612 -5.67 18.40 -29.49
C LEU A 612 -7.03 18.87 -30.03
N ASN A 613 -7.08 20.10 -30.50
CA ASN A 613 -8.24 20.64 -31.22
C ASN A 613 -8.54 19.79 -32.48
N SER A 614 -9.82 19.39 -32.61
CA SER A 614 -10.52 18.74 -33.75
C SER A 614 -10.60 17.21 -33.88
N ARG A 615 -9.88 16.38 -33.10
CA ARG A 615 -9.88 14.90 -33.32
C ARG A 615 -9.89 14.03 -32.06
N VAL A 616 -10.29 14.57 -30.92
CA VAL A 616 -10.48 13.79 -29.69
C VAL A 616 -11.76 12.97 -29.79
N ASP A 617 -11.71 11.69 -29.41
CA ASP A 617 -12.92 10.87 -29.34
C ASP A 617 -13.85 11.36 -28.22
N SER A 618 -14.97 11.94 -28.62
CA SER A 618 -16.01 12.43 -27.71
C SER A 618 -16.50 11.38 -26.70
N HIS A 619 -16.46 10.08 -27.04
CA HIS A 619 -16.91 9.01 -26.13
C HIS A 619 -15.93 8.79 -24.97
N LEU A 620 -14.62 8.82 -25.25
CA LEU A 620 -13.60 8.63 -24.20
C LEU A 620 -13.61 9.81 -23.22
N VAL A 621 -13.80 11.03 -23.73
CA VAL A 621 -13.95 12.24 -22.91
C VAL A 621 -15.18 12.15 -22.03
N ASP A 622 -16.31 11.73 -22.59
CA ASP A 622 -17.55 11.53 -21.84
C ASP A 622 -17.39 10.50 -20.70
N GLN A 623 -16.68 9.40 -20.94
CA GLN A 623 -16.38 8.41 -19.91
C GLN A 623 -15.53 8.97 -18.76
N VAL A 624 -14.46 9.71 -19.08
CA VAL A 624 -13.63 10.38 -18.05
C VAL A 624 -14.47 11.34 -17.20
N LEU A 625 -15.37 12.12 -17.84
CA LEU A 625 -16.27 13.01 -17.11
C LEU A 625 -17.22 12.23 -16.18
N ARG A 626 -17.81 11.13 -16.66
CA ARG A 626 -18.70 10.29 -15.84
C ARG A 626 -18.00 9.67 -14.62
N ILE A 627 -16.72 9.32 -14.74
CA ILE A 627 -15.89 8.80 -13.64
C ILE A 627 -15.66 9.87 -12.56
N ILE A 628 -15.34 11.09 -12.98
CA ILE A 628 -15.22 12.26 -12.09
C ILE A 628 -16.54 12.49 -11.35
N ASP A 629 -17.68 12.37 -12.06
CA ASP A 629 -19.00 12.54 -11.48
C ASP A 629 -19.28 11.53 -10.35
N ILE A 630 -18.92 10.25 -10.51
CA ILE A 630 -19.09 9.24 -9.46
C ILE A 630 -18.32 9.62 -8.20
N ASN A 631 -17.03 9.95 -8.35
CA ASN A 631 -16.18 10.31 -7.22
C ASN A 631 -16.69 11.56 -6.51
N LEU A 632 -17.13 12.55 -7.29
CA LEU A 632 -17.73 13.75 -6.76
C LEU A 632 -19.00 13.45 -5.97
N ILE A 633 -19.93 12.69 -6.55
CA ILE A 633 -21.18 12.31 -5.88
C ILE A 633 -20.87 11.57 -4.58
N LYS A 634 -19.93 10.62 -4.55
CA LYS A 634 -19.52 9.90 -3.34
C LYS A 634 -18.99 10.85 -2.26
N LYS A 635 -18.12 11.80 -2.61
CA LYS A 635 -17.62 12.82 -1.66
C LYS A 635 -18.76 13.70 -1.13
N ILE A 636 -19.70 14.10 -1.99
CA ILE A 636 -20.92 14.82 -1.56
C ILE A 636 -21.74 13.95 -0.60
N LYS A 637 -21.90 12.64 -0.87
CA LYS A 637 -22.64 11.73 0.02
C LYS A 637 -22.01 11.60 1.40
N LEU A 638 -20.69 11.58 1.47
CA LEU A 638 -19.94 11.48 2.71
C LEU A 638 -20.07 12.75 3.57
N ILE A 639 -20.07 13.91 2.92
CA ILE A 639 -20.14 15.20 3.62
C ILE A 639 -21.58 15.56 4.01
N GLN A 640 -22.59 15.03 3.29
CA GLN A 640 -24.02 15.31 3.48
C GLN A 640 -24.36 16.82 3.59
N PRO A 641 -23.95 17.65 2.61
CA PRO A 641 -24.22 19.08 2.66
C PRO A 641 -25.71 19.39 2.53
N LYS A 642 -26.17 20.42 3.24
CA LYS A 642 -27.54 20.95 3.12
C LYS A 642 -27.79 21.59 1.74
N LYS A 643 -26.76 22.22 1.15
CA LYS A 643 -26.77 22.86 -0.18
C LYS A 643 -25.40 22.79 -0.82
N VAL A 644 -25.38 22.64 -2.15
CA VAL A 644 -24.15 22.52 -2.95
C VAL A 644 -24.16 23.54 -4.07
N ALA A 645 -23.05 24.24 -4.29
CA ALA A 645 -22.92 25.15 -5.41
C ALA A 645 -21.78 24.72 -6.34
N PHE A 646 -21.98 24.90 -7.65
CA PHE A 646 -20.98 24.59 -8.67
C PHE A 646 -20.47 25.86 -9.32
N TRP A 647 -19.16 26.06 -9.29
CA TRP A 647 -18.53 27.20 -9.93
C TRP A 647 -18.18 26.87 -11.39
N GLY A 648 -18.77 27.64 -12.32
CA GLY A 648 -18.50 27.57 -13.76
C GLY A 648 -19.34 26.53 -14.50
N ILE A 649 -19.98 26.96 -15.59
CA ILE A 649 -20.93 26.14 -16.40
C ILE A 649 -20.27 24.92 -17.04
N SER A 650 -18.99 25.02 -17.41
CA SER A 650 -18.26 23.94 -18.09
C SER A 650 -17.93 22.75 -17.19
N ALA A 651 -18.27 22.80 -15.90
CA ALA A 651 -17.94 21.78 -14.91
C ALA A 651 -18.97 20.64 -14.81
N LEU A 652 -20.18 20.81 -15.35
CA LEU A 652 -21.25 19.83 -15.22
C LEU A 652 -21.52 19.09 -16.53
N SER A 653 -21.22 17.80 -16.53
CA SER A 653 -21.77 16.88 -17.51
C SER A 653 -23.31 16.80 -17.30
N LYS A 654 -24.09 16.53 -18.35
CA LYS A 654 -25.53 16.23 -18.23
C LYS A 654 -25.79 15.07 -17.25
N HIS A 655 -24.82 14.17 -17.13
CA HIS A 655 -24.89 13.02 -16.24
C HIS A 655 -24.80 13.41 -14.76
N LEU A 656 -23.89 14.33 -14.40
CA LEU A 656 -23.76 14.86 -13.05
C LEU A 656 -25.04 15.55 -12.59
N GLU A 657 -25.66 16.35 -13.47
CA GLU A 657 -26.91 17.05 -13.16
C GLU A 657 -28.04 16.08 -12.80
N SER A 658 -28.18 14.98 -13.55
CA SER A 658 -29.15 13.92 -13.27
C SER A 658 -28.88 13.25 -11.93
N SER A 659 -27.61 12.94 -11.63
CA SER A 659 -27.21 12.26 -10.39
C SER A 659 -27.37 13.15 -9.16
N LEU A 660 -27.08 14.46 -9.27
CA LEU A 660 -27.32 15.43 -8.21
C LEU A 660 -28.82 15.61 -7.93
N LYS A 661 -29.63 15.66 -8.99
CA LYS A 661 -31.10 15.75 -8.84
C LYS A 661 -31.67 14.55 -8.13
N GLU A 662 -31.18 13.35 -8.42
CA GLU A 662 -31.57 12.12 -7.71
C GLU A 662 -31.13 12.16 -6.24
N TYR A 663 -29.92 12.66 -5.96
CA TYR A 663 -29.31 12.53 -4.62
C TYR A 663 -29.64 13.68 -3.64
N ILE A 664 -29.55 14.94 -4.07
CA ILE A 664 -29.80 16.12 -3.23
C ILE A 664 -30.99 16.98 -3.72
N GLY A 665 -31.76 16.48 -4.70
CA GLY A 665 -32.94 17.17 -5.22
C GLY A 665 -32.59 18.50 -5.89
N ASP A 666 -33.34 19.54 -5.56
CA ASP A 666 -33.10 20.89 -6.06
C ASP A 666 -32.13 21.73 -5.21
N ASN A 667 -31.48 21.13 -4.21
CA ASN A 667 -30.55 21.81 -3.31
C ASN A 667 -29.15 22.03 -3.93
N TYR A 668 -29.08 22.21 -5.24
CA TYR A 668 -27.88 22.64 -5.93
C TYR A 668 -28.14 23.78 -6.92
N PHE A 669 -27.15 24.64 -7.10
CA PHE A 669 -27.23 25.80 -8.00
C PHE A 669 -25.84 26.16 -8.55
N PHE A 670 -25.81 27.09 -9.50
CA PHE A 670 -24.59 27.51 -10.17
C PHE A 670 -24.11 28.87 -9.67
N ILE A 671 -22.79 29.00 -9.57
CA ILE A 671 -22.12 30.25 -9.26
C ILE A 671 -21.20 30.61 -10.43
N ASP A 672 -21.27 31.85 -10.88
CA ASP A 672 -20.38 32.39 -11.89
C ASP A 672 -19.99 33.83 -11.53
N SER A 673 -18.77 34.24 -11.88
CA SER A 673 -18.34 35.63 -11.69
C SER A 673 -19.07 36.60 -12.63
N ASN A 674 -19.70 36.10 -13.70
CA ASN A 674 -20.47 36.90 -14.65
C ASN A 674 -21.77 36.17 -15.07
N PRO A 675 -22.77 36.12 -14.17
CA PRO A 675 -23.99 35.33 -14.39
C PRO A 675 -24.79 35.79 -15.62
N ASP A 676 -24.82 37.09 -15.92
CA ASP A 676 -25.59 37.63 -17.05
C ASP A 676 -25.09 37.13 -18.43
N LYS A 677 -23.80 36.86 -18.56
CA LYS A 677 -23.18 36.40 -19.81
C LYS A 677 -23.52 34.94 -20.15
N HIS A 678 -23.92 34.19 -19.14
CA HIS A 678 -23.95 32.73 -19.13
C HIS A 678 -25.36 32.17 -18.82
N ALA A 679 -26.31 33.04 -18.45
CA ALA A 679 -27.66 32.69 -18.00
C ALA A 679 -28.53 32.10 -19.11
N SER A 680 -28.26 32.41 -20.39
CA SER A 680 -29.10 31.98 -21.52
C SER A 680 -29.00 30.48 -21.86
N SER A 681 -28.07 29.73 -21.27
CA SER A 681 -27.82 28.31 -21.56
C SER A 681 -28.17 27.33 -20.44
N LEU A 682 -28.76 27.81 -19.33
CA LEU A 682 -28.99 26.99 -18.13
C LEU A 682 -30.47 26.93 -17.72
N THR A 683 -30.83 25.82 -17.08
CA THR A 683 -32.16 25.53 -16.50
C THR A 683 -32.30 25.96 -15.03
N LYS A 684 -31.22 26.39 -14.37
CA LYS A 684 -31.17 26.71 -12.93
C LYS A 684 -30.60 28.10 -12.63
N THR A 685 -30.94 28.61 -11.43
CA THR A 685 -30.50 29.92 -10.92
C THR A 685 -28.98 30.03 -10.86
N MET A 686 -28.45 31.13 -11.41
CA MET A 686 -27.04 31.50 -11.33
C MET A 686 -26.89 32.71 -10.42
N MET A 687 -25.93 32.65 -9.51
CA MET A 687 -25.64 33.74 -8.56
C MET A 687 -24.16 34.10 -8.64
N THR A 688 -23.81 35.31 -8.21
CA THR A 688 -22.41 35.62 -7.92
C THR A 688 -21.95 34.90 -6.65
N PRO A 689 -20.64 34.65 -6.48
CA PRO A 689 -20.11 34.03 -5.26
C PRO A 689 -20.52 34.75 -3.96
N LEU A 690 -20.59 36.09 -4.02
CA LEU A 690 -20.95 36.93 -2.88
C LEU A 690 -22.43 36.82 -2.51
N GLU A 691 -23.33 36.72 -3.50
CA GLU A 691 -24.76 36.51 -3.27
C GLU A 691 -25.03 35.13 -2.68
N ALA A 692 -24.39 34.10 -3.25
CA ALA A 692 -24.49 32.73 -2.74
C ALA A 692 -24.05 32.62 -1.28
N TYR A 693 -22.99 33.32 -0.88
CA TYR A 693 -22.55 33.38 0.51
C TYR A 693 -23.56 34.06 1.44
N LYS A 694 -24.08 35.23 1.03
CA LYS A 694 -25.05 35.98 1.85
C LYS A 694 -26.32 35.18 2.12
N GLU A 695 -26.78 34.41 1.14
CA GLU A 695 -27.94 33.55 1.29
C GLU A 695 -27.63 32.25 2.02
N HIS A 696 -26.41 31.71 1.86
CA HIS A 696 -26.01 30.39 2.36
C HIS A 696 -24.61 30.41 3.00
N PRO A 697 -24.49 30.75 4.30
CA PRO A 697 -23.19 30.82 4.99
C PRO A 697 -22.50 29.46 5.20
N ASP A 698 -23.26 28.35 5.17
CA ASP A 698 -22.76 26.96 5.32
C ASP A 698 -22.57 26.22 3.97
N LEU A 699 -22.42 26.97 2.88
CA LEU A 699 -22.40 26.43 1.52
C LEU A 699 -21.12 25.63 1.22
N ILE A 700 -21.27 24.48 0.54
CA ILE A 700 -20.15 23.79 -0.09
C ILE A 700 -20.06 24.19 -1.56
N ILE A 701 -18.93 24.77 -1.93
CA ILE A 701 -18.64 25.15 -3.32
C ILE A 701 -17.73 24.11 -3.94
N ILE A 702 -18.16 23.59 -5.08
CA ILE A 702 -17.43 22.65 -5.93
C ILE A 702 -16.86 23.40 -7.12
N CYS A 703 -15.57 23.22 -7.35
CA CYS A 703 -14.85 23.86 -8.44
C CYS A 703 -13.66 23.03 -8.93
N SER A 704 -13.15 23.37 -10.11
CA SER A 704 -11.85 22.86 -10.56
C SER A 704 -10.72 23.43 -9.72
N ILE A 705 -9.61 22.69 -9.59
CA ILE A 705 -8.40 23.18 -8.89
C ILE A 705 -7.93 24.53 -9.42
N THR A 706 -7.93 24.73 -10.74
CA THR A 706 -7.51 25.99 -11.37
C THR A 706 -8.38 27.17 -10.96
N SER A 707 -9.66 26.91 -10.64
CA SER A 707 -10.60 27.92 -10.21
C SER A 707 -10.55 28.14 -8.70
N ALA A 708 -10.12 27.14 -7.91
CA ALA A 708 -10.15 27.17 -6.45
C ALA A 708 -9.43 28.39 -5.83
N ASP A 709 -8.27 28.78 -6.37
CA ASP A 709 -7.55 29.97 -5.88
C ASP A 709 -8.28 31.27 -6.21
N THR A 710 -9.00 31.30 -7.34
CA THR A 710 -9.85 32.44 -7.73
C THR A 710 -11.06 32.55 -6.80
N ILE A 711 -11.64 31.42 -6.38
CA ILE A 711 -12.76 31.37 -5.42
C ILE A 711 -12.32 31.89 -4.06
N LYS A 712 -11.19 31.39 -3.53
CA LYS A 712 -10.68 31.76 -2.21
C LYS A 712 -10.49 33.26 -2.05
N ASN A 713 -10.09 33.95 -3.11
CA ASN A 713 -9.88 35.40 -3.10
C ASN A 713 -11.19 36.22 -3.20
N GLN A 714 -12.30 35.60 -3.60
CA GLN A 714 -13.59 36.28 -3.80
C GLN A 714 -14.61 35.98 -2.69
N ILE A 715 -14.27 35.11 -1.73
CA ILE A 715 -15.20 34.56 -0.75
C ILE A 715 -14.62 34.65 0.69
N PRO A 716 -15.46 34.91 1.72
CA PRO A 716 -15.02 34.97 3.13
C PRO A 716 -14.42 33.66 3.68
N LYS A 717 -13.51 33.78 4.66
CA LYS A 717 -12.70 32.68 5.24
C LYS A 717 -13.49 31.54 5.89
N ASN A 718 -14.77 31.73 6.19
CA ASN A 718 -15.62 30.75 6.89
C ASN A 718 -16.31 29.73 5.96
N ILE A 719 -16.16 29.83 4.64
CA ILE A 719 -16.73 28.86 3.69
C ILE A 719 -15.92 27.56 3.64
N LYS A 720 -16.61 26.41 3.67
CA LYS A 720 -16.02 25.10 3.38
C LYS A 720 -16.06 24.82 1.88
N SER A 721 -14.92 24.88 1.18
CA SER A 721 -14.82 24.54 -0.25
C SER A 721 -14.41 23.08 -0.46
N LEU A 722 -15.02 22.40 -1.44
CA LEU A 722 -14.59 21.09 -1.93
C LEU A 722 -13.96 21.25 -3.31
N SER A 723 -12.63 21.16 -3.39
CA SER A 723 -11.92 21.16 -4.67
C SER A 723 -11.82 19.74 -5.23
N ILE A 724 -12.12 19.57 -6.52
CA ILE A 724 -11.94 18.28 -7.21
C ILE A 724 -10.71 18.39 -8.12
N SER A 725 -9.75 17.52 -7.86
CA SER A 725 -8.64 17.25 -8.75
C SER A 725 -9.02 16.15 -9.73
N ILE A 726 -8.53 16.19 -10.97
CA ILE A 726 -8.48 14.98 -11.80
C ILE A 726 -7.35 14.05 -11.32
N ARG A 727 -6.42 14.55 -10.47
CA ARG A 727 -5.30 13.76 -9.90
C ARG A 727 -5.67 12.91 -8.67
N GLU A 728 -6.84 13.11 -8.05
CA GLU A 728 -7.33 12.41 -6.84
C GLU A 728 -8.78 11.98 -7.04
#